data_AF-A0A1D7QJR5-F1
#
_entry.id   AF-A0A1D7QJR5-F1
#
_cell.length_a   1.000
_cell.length_b   1.000
_cell.length_c   1.000
_cell.angle_alpha   90.00
_cell.angle_beta   90.00
_cell.angle_gamma   90.00
#
_symmetry.space_group_name_H-M   'P 1'
#
loop_
_entity.id
_entity.type
_entity.pdbx_description
1 polymer ?
#
loop_
_entity_poly.entity_id
_entity_poly.type
_entity_poly.pdbx_seq_one_letter_code
_entity_poly.pdbx_strand_id
1 'polypeptide(L)'
;MRKLILSLFCTILFNHLFAQQTQRLAQNWEYLKGDLGGIYEAIRPVKAGNPESVPLWENVSLPHCFNATDAVSPDRNYYQGPGWYRTQLSINNPYKNGRTILHFEGAGQKTQVYVYDVKVAEHIGGYDEWTADITEAVAAFRKNPLFEKQFKGKIPVEIRCDNSRDLEMIPSDLSDFNIYGGLYRYLNLVYVPQVSAEKVFAAASVDAKGEMGQLKIGTRLFNPDGVDTVTVKLELKDPQGKLISSWKKEVKAFYGTKDLWETKIKNPRLWSTENPNLYTVEITVDAKGEKSVHSEKVGFRNFEFVKKGPFMLNGKRLLLRGTHRHEDHAGVAAAMTEDQIREEMRLMKNMGVNFIRLGHYQQSRIVLELCDSLGILVWEEIPWCRGGLGGESYKNQARNMLVNMVEQHYNHPSIIIWGMGNENDWPGDFSEFDQHKIREFMKELNDLSHRLDPSRKTAIRRCDFCKDIVDVYSPSIWAGWYRGIYTEYKEVSKQEFDRVDHFLHVEWGGDSHAGRHSENPDNALSQVKTGKGADERAGDASLFGGSARVSKDGDWSESYIVNLIDWHLKEQETMPWLTGAAYWPFKDFSTPVRPDNPVPYMNQKGVVERDFTKKEAYYVFQSYWTTAPMIHIYGHSWPVRWGNAEEQKMIKVYANLDEVELFLNGQSLGKKKRDSQDFPAAGLRWMANFNEGENTIKAVGKKDGKVFTDEIIQQYQTAKWDRPAKMVLEKVSEKDGIAVIRVKMLDKNNILCLDAQNYVNFGLTGDGKLIDDQGTARGSSKVQVGNGRAEISIKLNNGKSVASVKADGLASAFVEL
;
A
#
# COMPACT_ATOMS: atom_id res chain seq x y z
N MET A 1 59.78 -6.33 -56.05
CA MET A 1 59.25 -7.69 -55.84
C MET A 1 57.97 -7.59 -55.02
N ARG A 2 56.92 -8.29 -55.47
CA ARG A 2 55.50 -8.31 -55.05
C ARG A 2 55.20 -8.17 -53.54
N LYS A 3 54.16 -7.41 -53.17
CA LYS A 3 52.79 -7.93 -52.93
C LYS A 3 51.77 -6.82 -52.65
N LEU A 4 50.65 -6.92 -53.38
CA LEU A 4 49.35 -6.27 -53.20
C LEU A 4 48.69 -6.76 -51.88
N ILE A 5 48.06 -5.86 -51.11
CA ILE A 5 46.98 -6.23 -50.18
C ILE A 5 45.80 -5.28 -50.44
N LEU A 6 44.71 -5.89 -50.90
CA LEU A 6 43.38 -5.31 -51.06
C LEU A 6 42.72 -5.28 -49.67
N SER A 7 42.31 -4.11 -49.18
CA SER A 7 41.45 -4.00 -47.99
C SER A 7 40.03 -3.66 -48.43
N LEU A 8 39.13 -4.63 -48.23
CA LEU A 8 37.70 -4.54 -48.47
C LEU A 8 37.06 -3.74 -47.31
N PHE A 9 36.45 -2.59 -47.60
CA PHE A 9 35.63 -1.85 -46.64
C PHE A 9 34.25 -2.51 -46.55
N CYS A 10 33.99 -3.22 -45.45
CA CYS A 10 32.64 -3.67 -45.09
C CYS A 10 31.96 -2.56 -44.28
N THR A 11 31.07 -1.80 -44.91
CA THR A 11 30.14 -0.89 -44.23
C THR A 11 29.11 -1.72 -43.47
N ILE A 12 29.25 -1.80 -42.15
CA ILE A 12 28.24 -2.35 -41.25
C ILE A 12 27.13 -1.29 -41.12
N LEU A 13 26.02 -1.51 -41.81
CA LEU A 13 24.77 -0.81 -41.57
C LEU A 13 24.25 -1.24 -40.19
N PHE A 14 24.37 -0.36 -39.19
CA PHE A 14 23.64 -0.49 -37.93
C PHE A 14 22.15 -0.28 -38.21
N ASN A 15 21.39 -1.37 -38.37
CA ASN A 15 19.95 -1.31 -38.24
C ASN A 15 19.64 -1.04 -36.76
N HIS A 16 19.32 0.21 -36.43
CA HIS A 16 18.74 0.56 -35.13
C HIS A 16 17.35 -0.09 -35.05
N LEU A 17 17.27 -1.23 -34.36
CA LEU A 17 16.00 -1.77 -33.89
C LEU A 17 15.52 -0.85 -32.76
N PHE A 18 14.69 0.13 -33.09
CA PHE A 18 14.03 0.95 -32.07
C PHE A 18 12.91 0.11 -31.44
N ALA A 19 13.12 -0.34 -30.20
CA ALA A 19 12.04 -0.82 -29.35
C ALA A 19 11.17 0.36 -28.90
N GLN A 20 9.97 0.08 -28.39
CA GLN A 20 9.10 1.09 -27.78
C GLN A 20 9.89 1.91 -26.75
N GLN A 21 9.84 3.23 -26.87
CA GLN A 21 10.57 4.14 -25.97
C GLN A 21 9.60 4.73 -24.96
N THR A 22 9.91 4.53 -23.68
CA THR A 22 9.14 5.04 -22.54
C THR A 22 10.05 5.87 -21.66
N GLN A 23 9.59 7.06 -21.27
CA GLN A 23 10.31 7.97 -20.39
C GLN A 23 9.40 8.47 -19.27
N ARG A 24 9.77 8.22 -18.00
CA ARG A 24 9.12 8.86 -16.84
C ARG A 24 9.35 10.37 -16.86
N LEU A 25 8.28 11.15 -16.82
CA LEU A 25 8.31 12.61 -16.77
C LEU A 25 8.41 13.11 -15.32
N ALA A 26 9.54 12.86 -14.66
CA ALA A 26 9.68 13.14 -13.22
C ALA A 26 10.08 14.58 -12.88
N GLN A 27 10.72 15.32 -13.79
CA GLN A 27 11.41 16.58 -13.48
C GLN A 27 10.84 17.76 -14.27
N ASN A 28 11.12 18.98 -13.80
CA ASN A 28 10.71 20.25 -14.43
C ASN A 28 9.18 20.43 -14.53
N TRP A 29 8.48 20.11 -13.44
CA TRP A 29 7.07 20.39 -13.30
C TRP A 29 6.86 21.55 -12.33
N GLU A 30 5.86 22.37 -12.65
CA GLU A 30 5.32 23.36 -11.74
C GLU A 30 3.91 22.91 -11.32
N TYR A 31 3.57 23.10 -10.05
CA TYR A 31 2.28 22.78 -9.46
C TYR A 31 1.60 24.04 -8.89
N LEU A 32 0.29 24.12 -9.06
CA LEU A 32 -0.56 25.12 -8.43
C LEU A 32 -1.73 24.44 -7.71
N LYS A 33 -1.86 24.70 -6.41
CA LYS A 33 -3.06 24.34 -5.62
C LYS A 33 -4.19 25.32 -5.95
N GLY A 34 -5.36 24.82 -6.29
CA GLY A 34 -6.51 25.64 -6.73
C GLY A 34 -6.70 25.59 -8.24
N ASP A 35 -7.73 26.31 -8.71
CA ASP A 35 -8.09 26.36 -10.13
C ASP A 35 -7.57 27.62 -10.83
N LEU A 36 -7.54 27.57 -12.15
CA LEU A 36 -7.26 28.70 -13.02
C LEU A 36 -8.57 29.27 -13.59
N GLY A 37 -8.58 30.54 -13.99
CA GLY A 37 -9.72 31.14 -14.69
C GLY A 37 -9.97 30.53 -16.09
N GLY A 38 -9.00 29.79 -16.61
CA GLY A 38 -9.06 29.04 -17.86
C GLY A 38 -7.67 28.63 -18.32
N ILE A 39 -7.58 27.73 -19.31
CA ILE A 39 -6.32 27.19 -19.81
C ILE A 39 -5.32 28.29 -20.22
N TYR A 40 -5.81 29.41 -20.76
CA TYR A 40 -4.96 30.53 -21.16
C TYR A 40 -4.10 31.10 -20.03
N GLU A 41 -4.54 31.03 -18.76
CA GLU A 41 -3.72 31.48 -17.63
C GLU A 41 -2.47 30.61 -17.39
N ALA A 42 -2.51 29.33 -17.78
CA ALA A 42 -1.36 28.44 -17.66
C ALA A 42 -0.28 28.70 -18.71
N ILE A 43 -0.69 29.17 -19.91
CA ILE A 43 0.16 29.28 -21.12
C ILE A 43 0.45 30.72 -21.57
N ARG A 44 -0.21 31.73 -21.00
CA ARG A 44 0.01 33.14 -21.38
C ARG A 44 1.44 33.59 -21.05
N PRO A 45 2.02 34.55 -21.81
CA PRO A 45 3.32 35.12 -21.47
C PRO A 45 3.30 35.77 -20.09
N VAL A 46 4.27 35.42 -19.23
CA VAL A 46 4.43 36.01 -17.90
C VAL A 46 5.70 36.85 -17.86
N LYS A 47 5.57 38.12 -17.46
CA LYS A 47 6.71 39.00 -17.15
C LYS A 47 6.81 39.17 -15.63
N ALA A 48 8.03 39.15 -15.10
CA ALA A 48 8.27 39.33 -13.67
C ALA A 48 7.67 40.66 -13.18
N GLY A 49 6.88 40.61 -12.10
CA GLY A 49 6.22 41.77 -11.50
C GLY A 49 4.88 42.17 -12.12
N ASN A 50 4.47 41.57 -13.24
CA ASN A 50 3.15 41.82 -13.82
C ASN A 50 2.04 41.02 -13.11
N PRO A 51 0.75 41.40 -13.23
CA PRO A 51 -0.36 40.67 -12.63
C PRO A 51 -0.43 39.19 -13.01
N GLU A 52 0.01 38.82 -14.21
CA GLU A 52 0.03 37.43 -14.67
C GLU A 52 1.07 36.55 -13.96
N SER A 53 1.97 37.15 -13.16
CA SER A 53 2.95 36.42 -12.35
C SER A 53 2.38 35.81 -11.07
N VAL A 54 1.10 36.06 -10.77
CA VAL A 54 0.35 35.41 -9.70
C VAL A 54 -0.87 34.65 -10.25
N PRO A 55 -1.32 33.57 -9.59
CA PRO A 55 -0.74 32.94 -8.39
C PRO A 55 0.65 32.32 -8.65
N LEU A 56 1.44 32.20 -7.57
CA LEU A 56 2.77 31.58 -7.66
C LEU A 56 2.63 30.06 -7.77
N TRP A 57 3.43 29.47 -8.66
CA TRP A 57 3.51 28.03 -8.83
C TRP A 57 4.72 27.48 -8.06
N GLU A 58 4.61 26.25 -7.58
CA GLU A 58 5.64 25.53 -6.85
C GLU A 58 6.40 24.58 -7.78
N ASN A 59 7.73 24.59 -7.74
CA ASN A 59 8.51 23.59 -8.47
C ASN A 59 8.39 22.24 -7.76
N VAL A 60 7.99 21.20 -8.49
CA VAL A 60 7.79 19.85 -7.96
C VAL A 60 8.46 18.80 -8.84
N SER A 61 8.70 17.63 -8.26
CA SER A 61 9.03 16.41 -9.00
C SER A 61 7.83 15.47 -8.97
N LEU A 62 7.63 14.71 -10.04
CA LEU A 62 6.62 13.64 -10.08
C LEU A 62 7.23 12.30 -9.66
N PRO A 63 6.45 11.42 -8.99
CA PRO A 63 5.04 11.62 -8.61
C PRO A 63 4.85 12.70 -7.54
N HIS A 64 3.68 13.33 -7.54
CA HIS A 64 3.30 14.41 -6.60
C HIS A 64 1.84 14.29 -6.17
N CYS A 65 1.56 14.54 -4.89
CA CYS A 65 0.22 14.49 -4.31
C CYS A 65 -0.12 15.83 -3.64
N PHE A 66 -1.35 16.31 -3.83
CA PHE A 66 -1.86 17.54 -3.21
C PHE A 66 -1.77 17.51 -1.67
N ASN A 67 -1.82 16.31 -1.10
CA ASN A 67 -2.07 16.07 0.31
C ASN A 67 -0.86 15.51 1.05
N ALA A 68 0.35 15.64 0.50
CA ALA A 68 1.58 15.10 1.08
C ALA A 68 1.76 15.46 2.57
N THR A 69 1.32 16.65 2.97
CA THR A 69 1.35 17.14 4.36
C THR A 69 -0.04 17.34 4.96
N ASP A 70 -0.99 17.91 4.21
CA ASP A 70 -2.30 18.29 4.79
C ASP A 70 -3.23 17.12 5.13
N ALA A 71 -2.93 15.90 4.68
CA ALA A 71 -3.66 14.69 5.07
C ALA A 71 -3.55 14.36 6.56
N VAL A 72 -2.39 14.68 7.17
CA VAL A 72 -2.06 14.34 8.56
C VAL A 72 -1.90 15.58 9.44
N SER A 73 -2.13 16.76 8.89
CA SER A 73 -2.05 18.01 9.64
C SER A 73 -3.20 18.05 10.66
N PRO A 74 -2.91 18.17 11.97
CA PRO A 74 -3.91 18.01 13.02
C PRO A 74 -4.98 19.11 13.06
N ASP A 75 -4.73 20.24 12.40
CA ASP A 75 -5.53 21.46 12.54
C ASP A 75 -6.30 21.81 11.25
N ARG A 76 -6.32 20.92 10.24
CA ARG A 76 -6.91 21.20 8.93
C ARG A 76 -7.59 19.97 8.37
N ASN A 77 -8.65 20.20 7.61
CA ASN A 77 -9.13 19.18 6.68
C ASN A 77 -8.15 19.08 5.50
N TYR A 78 -7.86 17.86 5.07
CA TYR A 78 -7.07 17.62 3.86
C TYR A 78 -7.74 18.28 2.64
N TYR A 79 -6.94 18.70 1.67
CA TYR A 79 -7.46 19.40 0.50
C TYR A 79 -8.21 18.46 -0.46
N GLN A 80 -9.47 18.82 -0.75
CA GLN A 80 -10.30 18.22 -1.77
C GLN A 80 -10.75 19.29 -2.76
N GLY A 81 -10.07 19.37 -3.90
CA GLY A 81 -10.27 20.43 -4.88
C GLY A 81 -9.39 20.28 -6.11
N PRO A 82 -9.45 21.23 -7.05
CA PRO A 82 -8.61 21.22 -8.24
C PRO A 82 -7.17 21.67 -7.97
N GLY A 83 -6.25 21.16 -8.78
CA GLY A 83 -4.88 21.62 -8.86
C GLY A 83 -4.33 21.43 -10.27
N TRP A 84 -3.39 22.28 -10.65
CA TRP A 84 -2.80 22.29 -11.98
C TRP A 84 -1.33 21.93 -11.96
N TYR A 85 -0.89 21.22 -12.99
CA TYR A 85 0.50 20.95 -13.30
C TYR A 85 0.82 21.52 -14.67
N ARG A 86 2.03 22.04 -14.86
CA ARG A 86 2.52 22.42 -16.19
C ARG A 86 3.99 22.06 -16.38
N THR A 87 4.34 21.74 -17.62
CA THR A 87 5.71 21.51 -18.05
C THR A 87 5.89 21.86 -19.53
N GLN A 88 7.13 21.84 -20.01
CA GLN A 88 7.47 22.03 -21.42
C GLN A 88 8.32 20.86 -21.92
N LEU A 89 7.72 20.02 -22.76
CA LEU A 89 8.33 18.77 -23.23
C LEU A 89 9.13 18.98 -24.53
N SER A 90 10.31 18.37 -24.57
CA SER A 90 11.03 18.14 -25.82
C SER A 90 10.55 16.82 -26.42
N ILE A 91 9.85 16.89 -27.55
CA ILE A 91 9.26 15.72 -28.20
C ILE A 91 10.05 15.34 -29.44
N ASN A 92 10.70 14.17 -29.41
CA ASN A 92 11.53 13.67 -30.50
C ASN A 92 11.12 12.23 -30.83
N ASN A 93 9.94 12.06 -31.42
CA ASN A 93 9.43 10.74 -31.77
C ASN A 93 10.34 10.09 -32.85
N PRO A 94 10.95 8.92 -32.57
CA PRO A 94 11.88 8.28 -33.49
C PRO A 94 11.20 7.56 -34.67
N TYR A 95 9.87 7.42 -34.65
CA TYR A 95 9.09 6.75 -35.69
C TYR A 95 8.51 7.79 -36.66
N LYS A 96 8.60 7.51 -37.96
CA LYS A 96 8.28 8.49 -39.01
C LYS A 96 6.80 8.90 -38.98
N ASN A 97 5.93 7.93 -38.73
CA ASN A 97 4.48 8.11 -38.56
C ASN A 97 4.06 7.63 -37.15
N GLY A 98 4.95 7.82 -36.17
CA GLY A 98 4.72 7.37 -34.81
C GLY A 98 3.63 8.13 -34.08
N ARG A 99 3.16 7.53 -33.00
CA ARG A 99 2.25 8.15 -32.05
C ARG A 99 3.03 8.55 -30.80
N THR A 100 2.66 9.69 -30.24
CA THR A 100 3.21 10.27 -29.00
C THR A 100 2.12 10.23 -27.94
N ILE A 101 2.33 9.42 -26.92
CA ILE A 101 1.32 9.10 -25.92
C ILE A 101 1.82 9.55 -24.54
N LEU A 102 0.93 10.16 -23.77
CA LEU A 102 1.10 10.31 -22.33
C LEU A 102 0.39 9.15 -21.64
N HIS A 103 1.12 8.28 -20.96
CA HIS A 103 0.58 7.15 -20.20
C HIS A 103 0.62 7.48 -18.70
N PHE A 104 -0.57 7.51 -18.10
CA PHE A 104 -0.78 7.75 -16.68
C PHE A 104 -0.89 6.40 -15.98
N GLU A 105 -0.01 6.12 -15.03
CA GLU A 105 -0.14 4.94 -14.17
C GLU A 105 -1.25 5.11 -13.11
N GLY A 106 -1.70 6.36 -12.89
CA GLY A 106 -2.80 6.75 -12.01
C GLY A 106 -2.72 8.23 -11.63
N ALA A 107 -3.85 8.92 -11.62
CA ALA A 107 -3.95 10.34 -11.27
C ALA A 107 -5.32 10.64 -10.65
N GLY A 108 -5.34 11.28 -9.48
CA GLY A 108 -6.55 11.44 -8.69
C GLY A 108 -7.23 12.79 -8.86
N GLN A 109 -8.56 12.86 -8.95
CA GLN A 109 -9.52 11.78 -9.28
C GLN A 109 -10.15 12.00 -10.65
N LYS A 110 -10.39 13.26 -11.00
CA LYS A 110 -10.78 13.71 -12.34
C LYS A 110 -9.57 14.42 -12.94
N THR A 111 -9.17 14.02 -14.15
CA THR A 111 -7.99 14.60 -14.80
C THR A 111 -8.35 15.12 -16.18
N GLN A 112 -7.82 16.28 -16.55
CA GLN A 112 -7.91 16.86 -17.89
C GLN A 112 -6.52 17.21 -18.38
N VAL A 113 -6.22 16.87 -19.63
CA VAL A 113 -4.91 17.07 -20.24
C VAL A 113 -5.04 18.03 -21.40
N TYR A 114 -4.12 18.98 -21.46
CA TYR A 114 -4.04 19.99 -22.50
C TYR A 114 -2.66 19.98 -23.14
N VAL A 115 -2.63 20.26 -24.44
CA VAL A 115 -1.43 20.67 -25.15
C VAL A 115 -1.68 22.09 -25.62
N TYR A 116 -0.96 23.05 -25.05
CA TYR A 116 -1.26 24.46 -25.22
C TYR A 116 -2.70 24.78 -24.78
N ASP A 117 -3.58 25.22 -25.69
CA ASP A 117 -4.97 25.55 -25.41
C ASP A 117 -5.98 24.44 -25.78
N VAL A 118 -5.50 23.31 -26.30
CA VAL A 118 -6.35 22.21 -26.77
C VAL A 118 -6.46 21.12 -25.71
N LYS A 119 -7.68 20.86 -25.21
CA LYS A 119 -7.96 19.68 -24.37
C LYS A 119 -7.86 18.41 -25.23
N VAL A 120 -6.94 17.52 -24.88
CA VAL A 120 -6.65 16.29 -25.64
C VAL A 120 -7.22 15.03 -25.02
N ALA A 121 -7.46 15.02 -23.70
CA ALA A 121 -8.03 13.88 -22.98
C ALA A 121 -8.65 14.31 -21.65
N GLU A 122 -9.54 13.47 -21.12
CA GLU A 122 -10.02 13.53 -19.75
C GLU A 122 -10.26 12.12 -19.19
N HIS A 123 -10.18 11.97 -17.87
CA HIS A 123 -10.37 10.71 -17.16
C HIS A 123 -11.08 10.92 -15.82
N ILE A 124 -11.88 9.93 -15.40
CA ILE A 124 -12.53 9.88 -14.08
C ILE A 124 -12.23 8.51 -13.47
N GLY A 125 -11.43 8.51 -12.41
CA GLY A 125 -10.92 7.30 -11.76
C GLY A 125 -9.48 7.50 -11.31
N GLY A 126 -9.23 7.49 -10.00
CA GLY A 126 -7.89 7.77 -9.48
C GLY A 126 -6.86 6.65 -9.61
N TYR A 127 -7.28 5.45 -9.99
CA TYR A 127 -6.56 4.22 -9.61
C TYR A 127 -6.24 3.30 -10.78
N ASP A 128 -6.94 3.45 -11.89
CA ASP A 128 -6.69 2.73 -13.13
C ASP A 128 -5.69 3.48 -14.03
N GLU A 129 -4.96 2.72 -14.85
CA GLU A 129 -4.07 3.31 -15.85
C GLU A 129 -4.87 3.83 -17.04
N TRP A 130 -4.40 4.89 -17.69
CA TRP A 130 -5.02 5.42 -18.91
C TRP A 130 -4.01 6.19 -19.76
N THR A 131 -4.38 6.52 -20.99
CA THR A 131 -3.48 7.18 -21.96
C THR A 131 -4.15 8.35 -22.67
N ALA A 132 -3.37 9.38 -22.96
CA ALA A 132 -3.74 10.47 -23.85
C ALA A 132 -2.82 10.46 -25.08
N ASP A 133 -3.38 10.25 -26.28
CA ASP A 133 -2.64 10.43 -27.53
C ASP A 133 -2.58 11.93 -27.87
N ILE A 134 -1.38 12.50 -27.79
CA ILE A 134 -1.14 13.93 -28.02
C ILE A 134 -0.59 14.24 -29.41
N THR A 135 -0.49 13.23 -30.29
CA THR A 135 0.21 13.32 -31.58
C THR A 135 -0.30 14.47 -32.44
N GLU A 136 -1.62 14.56 -32.62
CA GLU A 136 -2.22 15.58 -33.50
C GLU A 136 -2.12 16.98 -32.91
N ALA A 137 -2.31 17.13 -31.59
CA ALA A 137 -2.19 18.42 -30.91
C ALA A 137 -0.75 18.94 -30.93
N VAL A 138 0.24 18.06 -30.75
CA VAL A 138 1.66 18.38 -30.91
C VAL A 138 1.97 18.83 -32.34
N ALA A 139 1.47 18.09 -33.35
CA ALA A 139 1.68 18.43 -34.76
C ALA A 139 1.04 19.77 -35.14
N ALA A 140 -0.15 20.06 -34.60
CA ALA A 140 -0.83 21.34 -34.78
C ALA A 140 -0.06 22.48 -34.10
N PHE A 141 0.39 22.28 -32.86
CA PHE A 141 1.10 23.31 -32.11
C PHE A 141 2.47 23.66 -32.72
N ARG A 142 3.20 22.69 -33.29
CA ARG A 142 4.46 22.95 -34.02
C ARG A 142 4.31 23.92 -35.19
N LYS A 143 3.11 24.05 -35.76
CA LYS A 143 2.80 25.00 -36.84
C LYS A 143 2.43 26.39 -36.30
N ASN A 144 2.15 26.52 -35.00
CA ASN A 144 1.84 27.79 -34.35
C ASN A 144 3.12 28.65 -34.23
N PRO A 145 3.10 29.93 -34.64
CA PRO A 145 4.27 30.82 -34.49
C PRO A 145 4.82 30.94 -33.06
N LEU A 146 4.00 30.67 -32.04
CA LEU A 146 4.41 30.68 -30.63
C LEU A 146 5.32 29.52 -30.24
N PHE A 147 5.30 28.41 -30.99
CA PHE A 147 6.18 27.26 -30.76
C PHE A 147 7.65 27.68 -30.69
N GLU A 148 8.10 28.46 -31.68
CA GLU A 148 9.46 29.01 -31.69
C GLU A 148 9.58 30.27 -30.83
N LYS A 149 8.64 31.23 -30.98
CA LYS A 149 8.78 32.57 -30.38
C LYS A 149 8.67 32.58 -28.86
N GLN A 150 7.79 31.77 -28.30
CA GLN A 150 7.49 31.76 -26.86
C GLN A 150 8.04 30.51 -26.19
N PHE A 151 7.79 29.34 -26.78
CA PHE A 151 8.12 28.05 -26.16
C PHE A 151 9.45 27.45 -26.62
N LYS A 152 10.19 28.16 -27.49
CA LYS A 152 11.58 27.85 -27.88
C LYS A 152 11.75 26.39 -28.35
N GLY A 153 10.82 25.91 -29.16
CA GLY A 153 10.85 24.56 -29.72
C GLY A 153 10.35 23.46 -28.77
N LYS A 154 9.73 23.82 -27.64
CA LYS A 154 9.13 22.87 -26.69
C LYS A 154 7.60 22.88 -26.76
N ILE A 155 7.00 21.80 -26.30
CA ILE A 155 5.56 21.59 -26.25
C ILE A 155 5.05 21.89 -24.83
N PRO A 156 4.22 22.94 -24.63
CA PRO A 156 3.53 23.15 -23.37
C PRO A 156 2.51 22.03 -23.12
N VAL A 157 2.56 21.45 -21.93
CA VAL A 157 1.62 20.42 -21.46
C VAL A 157 1.11 20.83 -20.09
N GLU A 158 -0.21 20.93 -19.99
CA GLU A 158 -0.91 21.38 -18.80
C GLU A 158 -1.91 20.30 -18.37
N ILE A 159 -1.95 20.01 -17.07
CA ILE A 159 -2.78 18.93 -16.53
C ILE A 159 -3.53 19.44 -15.31
N ARG A 160 -4.86 19.41 -15.36
CA ARG A 160 -5.73 19.69 -14.21
C ARG A 160 -6.09 18.36 -13.56
N CYS A 161 -5.82 18.21 -12.27
CA CYS A 161 -6.30 17.11 -11.44
C CYS A 161 -7.28 17.65 -10.39
N ASP A 162 -8.30 16.89 -10.03
CA ASP A 162 -9.36 17.34 -9.12
C ASP A 162 -9.88 16.18 -8.27
N ASN A 163 -9.74 16.31 -6.94
CA ASN A 163 -10.25 15.36 -5.96
C ASN A 163 -11.38 15.97 -5.11
N SER A 164 -12.11 16.96 -5.65
CA SER A 164 -13.32 17.49 -5.01
C SER A 164 -14.28 16.36 -4.65
N ARG A 165 -14.88 16.47 -3.46
CA ARG A 165 -15.94 15.57 -2.98
C ARG A 165 -17.05 15.45 -4.03
N ASP A 166 -17.45 14.24 -4.34
CA ASP A 166 -18.50 13.95 -5.32
C ASP A 166 -19.19 12.64 -4.96
N LEU A 167 -20.46 12.75 -4.54
CA LEU A 167 -21.27 11.59 -4.14
C LEU A 167 -21.54 10.65 -5.33
N GLU A 168 -21.49 11.15 -6.56
CA GLU A 168 -21.71 10.37 -7.78
C GLU A 168 -20.41 9.78 -8.35
N MET A 169 -19.32 9.81 -7.57
CA MET A 169 -18.02 9.22 -7.90
C MET A 169 -17.59 8.23 -6.82
N ILE A 170 -17.05 7.07 -7.23
CA ILE A 170 -16.37 6.16 -6.31
C ILE A 170 -14.90 6.55 -6.12
N PRO A 171 -14.32 6.40 -4.90
CA PRO A 171 -14.93 5.91 -3.66
C PRO A 171 -15.73 6.97 -2.89
N SER A 172 -16.55 6.52 -1.94
CA SER A 172 -17.24 7.38 -0.98
C SER A 172 -16.27 8.08 -0.03
N ASP A 173 -16.52 9.36 0.27
CA ASP A 173 -15.84 10.11 1.34
C ASP A 173 -16.11 9.56 2.75
N LEU A 174 -17.07 8.64 2.92
CA LEU A 174 -17.25 7.91 4.17
C LEU A 174 -16.17 6.86 4.41
N SER A 175 -15.33 6.57 3.41
CA SER A 175 -14.25 5.59 3.50
C SER A 175 -13.20 5.96 4.55
N ASP A 176 -12.60 4.94 5.18
CA ASP A 176 -11.55 5.13 6.19
C ASP A 176 -10.16 5.34 5.56
N PHE A 177 -10.08 6.11 4.46
CA PHE A 177 -8.83 6.51 3.78
C PHE A 177 -9.04 7.82 2.99
N ASN A 178 -7.97 8.56 2.69
CA ASN A 178 -8.08 9.80 1.92
C ASN A 178 -8.33 9.55 0.43
N ILE A 179 -9.20 10.37 -0.17
CA ILE A 179 -9.38 10.43 -1.62
C ILE A 179 -8.37 11.44 -2.19
N TYR A 180 -7.14 10.96 -2.44
CA TYR A 180 -6.02 11.82 -2.82
C TYR A 180 -6.19 12.48 -4.19
N GLY A 181 -5.58 13.66 -4.35
CA GLY A 181 -5.49 14.38 -5.62
C GLY A 181 -4.07 14.51 -6.15
N GLY A 182 -3.94 14.61 -7.47
CA GLY A 182 -2.69 14.92 -8.16
C GLY A 182 -2.13 13.78 -9.03
N LEU A 183 -0.94 14.03 -9.58
CA LEU A 183 -0.18 13.08 -10.40
C LEU A 183 0.68 12.18 -9.51
N TYR A 184 0.02 11.37 -8.67
CA TYR A 184 0.67 10.62 -7.60
C TYR A 184 1.22 9.26 -8.01
N ARG A 185 0.95 8.78 -9.23
CA ARG A 185 1.75 7.72 -9.87
C ARG A 185 2.52 8.28 -11.05
N TYR A 186 3.43 7.48 -11.61
CA TYR A 186 4.26 7.95 -12.70
C TYR A 186 3.43 8.33 -13.94
N LEU A 187 3.84 9.44 -14.56
CA LEU A 187 3.43 9.86 -15.89
C LEU A 187 4.56 9.57 -16.86
N ASN A 188 4.24 8.84 -17.93
CA ASN A 188 5.19 8.34 -18.90
C ASN A 188 4.95 9.00 -20.28
N LEU A 189 6.01 9.49 -20.92
CA LEU A 189 6.01 9.81 -22.34
C LEU A 189 6.39 8.55 -23.13
N VAL A 190 5.50 8.11 -24.01
CA VAL A 190 5.63 6.87 -24.76
C VAL A 190 5.61 7.17 -26.25
N TYR A 191 6.64 6.70 -26.97
CA TYR A 191 6.65 6.68 -28.43
C TYR A 191 6.37 5.27 -28.94
N VAL A 192 5.34 5.16 -29.77
CA VAL A 192 5.02 3.93 -30.50
C VAL A 192 5.03 4.19 -32.01
N PRO A 193 5.35 3.18 -32.83
CA PRO A 193 5.19 3.29 -34.29
C PRO A 193 3.71 3.41 -34.68
N GLN A 194 3.46 3.53 -35.98
CA GLN A 194 2.11 3.68 -36.55
C GLN A 194 1.11 2.58 -36.10
N VAL A 195 1.61 1.35 -35.87
CA VAL A 195 0.83 0.26 -35.31
C VAL A 195 1.59 -0.39 -34.16
N SER A 196 0.93 -0.56 -33.01
CA SER A 196 1.50 -1.23 -31.85
C SER A 196 0.54 -2.24 -31.24
N ALA A 197 1.06 -3.10 -30.35
CA ALA A 197 0.21 -3.88 -29.46
C ALA A 197 -0.31 -2.97 -28.35
N GLU A 198 -1.63 -2.80 -28.26
CA GLU A 198 -2.29 -2.03 -27.21
C GLU A 198 -2.45 -2.86 -25.94
N LYS A 199 -2.90 -4.12 -26.11
CA LYS A 199 -3.10 -5.09 -25.03
C LYS A 199 -2.62 -6.46 -25.47
N VAL A 200 -2.09 -7.22 -24.52
CA VAL A 200 -1.74 -8.63 -24.68
C VAL A 200 -2.40 -9.39 -23.54
N PHE A 201 -3.28 -10.33 -23.87
CA PHE A 201 -3.96 -11.20 -22.93
C PHE A 201 -3.32 -12.58 -23.02
N ALA A 202 -2.55 -12.95 -21.99
CA ALA A 202 -1.76 -14.17 -21.98
C ALA A 202 -2.33 -15.15 -20.94
N ALA A 203 -3.33 -15.92 -21.37
CA ALA A 203 -4.04 -16.87 -20.53
C ALA A 203 -3.21 -18.15 -20.33
N ALA A 204 -2.46 -18.20 -19.24
CA ALA A 204 -1.69 -19.37 -18.81
C ALA A 204 -2.54 -20.25 -17.86
N SER A 205 -2.71 -21.52 -18.21
CA SER A 205 -3.37 -22.52 -17.38
C SER A 205 -2.53 -23.79 -17.28
N VAL A 206 -2.75 -24.57 -16.23
CA VAL A 206 -2.11 -25.87 -16.02
C VAL A 206 -3.13 -26.85 -15.46
N ASP A 207 -2.99 -28.13 -15.79
CA ASP A 207 -3.81 -29.17 -15.19
C ASP A 207 -3.62 -29.27 -13.67
N ALA A 208 -4.52 -29.98 -12.99
CA ALA A 208 -4.50 -30.13 -11.53
C ALA A 208 -3.23 -30.82 -10.99
N LYS A 209 -2.48 -31.54 -11.84
CA LYS A 209 -1.23 -32.21 -11.47
C LYS A 209 0.00 -31.33 -11.72
N GLY A 210 -0.13 -30.24 -12.46
CA GLY A 210 1.00 -29.41 -12.87
C GLY A 210 1.78 -29.94 -14.09
N GLU A 211 1.27 -30.95 -14.80
CA GLU A 211 2.05 -31.69 -15.81
C GLU A 211 1.94 -31.10 -17.22
N MET A 212 0.77 -30.55 -17.57
CA MET A 212 0.50 -29.96 -18.89
C MET A 212 0.03 -28.52 -18.78
N GLY A 213 0.89 -27.58 -19.19
CA GLY A 213 0.55 -26.17 -19.33
C GLY A 213 -0.01 -25.84 -20.70
N GLN A 214 -0.96 -24.90 -20.76
CA GLN A 214 -1.51 -24.32 -21.97
C GLN A 214 -1.40 -22.79 -21.88
N LEU A 215 -0.95 -22.15 -22.96
CA LEU A 215 -0.88 -20.71 -23.07
C LEU A 215 -1.65 -20.26 -24.32
N LYS A 216 -2.67 -19.43 -24.13
CA LYS A 216 -3.40 -18.76 -25.20
C LYS A 216 -3.08 -17.28 -25.19
N ILE A 217 -2.75 -16.73 -26.35
CA ILE A 217 -2.42 -15.31 -26.53
C ILE A 217 -3.46 -14.64 -27.41
N GLY A 218 -4.20 -13.73 -26.78
CA GLY A 218 -5.02 -12.71 -27.45
C GLY A 218 -4.31 -11.36 -27.44
N THR A 219 -4.58 -10.52 -28.44
CA THR A 219 -4.04 -9.15 -28.48
C THR A 219 -5.05 -8.17 -29.05
N ARG A 220 -4.90 -6.90 -28.68
CA ARG A 220 -5.56 -5.75 -29.28
C ARG A 220 -4.49 -4.87 -29.91
N LEU A 221 -4.72 -4.41 -31.14
CA LEU A 221 -3.79 -3.53 -31.84
C LEU A 221 -4.25 -2.07 -31.74
N PHE A 222 -3.30 -1.17 -31.49
CA PHE A 222 -3.50 0.25 -31.68
C PHE A 222 -3.12 0.61 -33.12
N ASN A 223 -4.11 0.95 -33.95
CA ASN A 223 -3.93 1.20 -35.38
C ASN A 223 -4.81 2.39 -35.84
N PRO A 224 -4.54 3.62 -35.36
CA PRO A 224 -5.38 4.78 -35.66
C PRO A 224 -5.40 5.16 -37.15
N ASP A 225 -4.34 4.85 -37.88
CA ASP A 225 -4.19 5.22 -39.30
C ASP A 225 -4.73 4.15 -40.27
N GLY A 226 -5.33 3.07 -39.75
CA GLY A 226 -5.98 2.05 -40.57
C GLY A 226 -5.03 1.27 -41.48
N VAL A 227 -3.81 0.94 -41.01
CA VAL A 227 -2.89 0.08 -41.77
C VAL A 227 -3.51 -1.29 -42.00
N ASP A 228 -3.55 -1.76 -43.25
CA ASP A 228 -4.29 -2.98 -43.63
C ASP A 228 -3.68 -4.29 -43.12
N THR A 229 -2.35 -4.39 -43.13
CA THR A 229 -1.61 -5.63 -42.85
C THR A 229 -0.43 -5.38 -41.96
N VAL A 230 -0.20 -6.31 -41.02
CA VAL A 230 0.93 -6.29 -40.10
C VAL A 230 1.50 -7.70 -39.97
N THR A 231 2.80 -7.79 -39.73
CA THR A 231 3.41 -9.05 -39.30
C THR A 231 3.49 -9.09 -37.79
N VAL A 232 2.85 -10.08 -37.17
CA VAL A 232 2.95 -10.32 -35.73
C VAL A 232 3.87 -11.51 -35.46
N LYS A 233 4.82 -11.32 -34.55
CA LYS A 233 5.67 -12.38 -33.98
C LYS A 233 5.38 -12.48 -32.49
N LEU A 234 5.18 -13.69 -31.99
CA LEU A 234 5.00 -14.01 -30.58
C LEU A 234 6.08 -15.00 -30.16
N GLU A 235 6.69 -14.76 -29.00
CA GLU A 235 7.74 -15.61 -28.44
C GLU A 235 7.46 -15.89 -26.97
N LEU A 236 7.52 -17.16 -26.58
CA LEU A 236 7.46 -17.60 -25.19
C LEU A 236 8.87 -17.97 -24.73
N LYS A 237 9.36 -17.28 -23.70
CA LYS A 237 10.66 -17.54 -23.06
C LYS A 237 10.45 -18.09 -21.65
N ASP A 238 11.27 -19.05 -21.24
CA ASP A 238 11.26 -19.61 -19.89
C ASP A 238 11.81 -18.62 -18.85
N PRO A 239 11.75 -18.94 -17.54
CA PRO A 239 12.27 -18.05 -16.51
C PRO A 239 13.77 -17.76 -16.57
N GLN A 240 14.54 -18.48 -17.39
CA GLN A 240 15.97 -18.21 -17.65
C GLN A 240 16.18 -17.40 -18.94
N GLY A 241 15.09 -17.02 -19.62
CA GLY A 241 15.13 -16.27 -20.87
C GLY A 241 15.31 -17.15 -22.12
N LYS A 242 15.30 -18.49 -21.99
CA LYS A 242 15.44 -19.39 -23.13
C LYS A 242 14.13 -19.45 -23.91
N LEU A 243 14.21 -19.27 -25.23
CA LEU A 243 13.06 -19.42 -26.13
C LEU A 243 12.52 -20.86 -26.09
N ILE A 244 11.24 -21.01 -25.74
CA ILE A 244 10.52 -22.29 -25.69
C ILE A 244 9.72 -22.52 -26.96
N SER A 245 9.03 -21.48 -27.43
CA SER A 245 8.17 -21.56 -28.60
C SER A 245 8.01 -20.20 -29.25
N SER A 246 7.76 -20.17 -30.55
CA SER A 246 7.56 -18.94 -31.30
C SER A 246 6.50 -19.12 -32.39
N TRP A 247 5.76 -18.06 -32.68
CA TRP A 247 4.79 -18.00 -33.75
C TRP A 247 5.00 -16.70 -34.52
N LYS A 248 4.92 -16.74 -35.85
CA LYS A 248 5.05 -15.55 -36.70
C LYS A 248 4.08 -15.66 -37.87
N LYS A 249 3.29 -14.61 -38.11
CA LYS A 249 2.38 -14.57 -39.25
C LYS A 249 2.11 -13.15 -39.70
N GLU A 250 1.94 -12.97 -41.01
CA GLU A 250 1.29 -11.79 -41.55
C GLU A 250 -0.22 -11.93 -41.37
N VAL A 251 -0.86 -10.90 -40.82
CA VAL A 251 -2.30 -10.86 -40.57
C VAL A 251 -2.86 -9.56 -41.10
N LYS A 252 -4.12 -9.61 -41.55
CA LYS A 252 -4.91 -8.38 -41.68
C LYS A 252 -5.01 -7.73 -40.31
N ALA A 253 -4.74 -6.44 -40.22
CA ALA A 253 -4.98 -5.69 -39.00
C ALA A 253 -6.45 -5.80 -38.61
N PHE A 254 -6.72 -5.71 -37.31
CA PHE A 254 -8.03 -5.95 -36.74
C PHE A 254 -8.28 -4.95 -35.60
N TYR A 255 -9.57 -4.71 -35.36
CA TYR A 255 -10.04 -3.90 -34.23
C TYR A 255 -10.55 -4.82 -33.12
N GLY A 256 -10.40 -4.39 -31.88
CA GLY A 256 -10.73 -5.19 -30.71
C GLY A 256 -9.73 -6.32 -30.44
N THR A 257 -10.10 -7.22 -29.53
CA THR A 257 -9.24 -8.33 -29.11
C THR A 257 -9.38 -9.52 -30.08
N LYS A 258 -8.26 -10.11 -30.47
CA LYS A 258 -8.21 -11.32 -31.31
C LYS A 258 -7.21 -12.34 -30.78
N ASP A 259 -7.63 -13.59 -30.71
CA ASP A 259 -6.75 -14.72 -30.42
C ASP A 259 -5.84 -15.02 -31.62
N LEU A 260 -4.53 -15.05 -31.38
CA LEU A 260 -3.53 -15.24 -32.43
C LEU A 260 -2.76 -16.54 -32.30
N TRP A 261 -2.48 -16.98 -31.07
CA TRP A 261 -1.59 -18.10 -30.83
C TRP A 261 -1.99 -18.92 -29.61
N GLU A 262 -1.86 -20.24 -29.73
CA GLU A 262 -2.00 -21.17 -28.63
C GLU A 262 -0.82 -22.15 -28.66
N THR A 263 -0.25 -22.45 -27.50
CA THR A 263 0.83 -23.42 -27.36
C THR A 263 0.72 -24.23 -26.06
N LYS A 264 1.35 -25.41 -26.03
CA LYS A 264 1.38 -26.31 -24.87
C LYS A 264 2.81 -26.49 -24.37
N ILE A 265 2.97 -26.57 -23.05
CA ILE A 265 4.25 -26.74 -22.37
C ILE A 265 4.17 -27.99 -21.50
N LYS A 266 5.02 -28.99 -21.77
CA LYS A 266 5.17 -30.17 -20.90
C LYS A 266 5.97 -29.80 -19.67
N ASN A 267 5.48 -30.18 -18.50
CA ASN A 267 6.09 -29.94 -17.20
C ASN A 267 6.54 -28.48 -17.02
N PRO A 268 5.62 -27.50 -17.12
CA PRO A 268 5.98 -26.10 -16.92
C PRO A 268 6.51 -25.89 -15.51
N ARG A 269 7.44 -24.94 -15.34
CA ARG A 269 7.84 -24.52 -13.99
C ARG A 269 6.70 -23.74 -13.37
N LEU A 270 6.10 -24.29 -12.32
CA LEU A 270 4.94 -23.66 -11.69
C LEU A 270 5.34 -22.41 -10.91
N TRP A 271 4.50 -21.38 -11.02
CA TRP A 271 4.53 -20.24 -10.12
C TRP A 271 3.90 -20.64 -8.77
N SER A 272 4.53 -20.22 -7.68
CA SER A 272 4.04 -20.42 -6.31
C SER A 272 4.61 -19.34 -5.40
N THR A 273 4.14 -19.28 -4.15
CA THR A 273 4.61 -18.31 -3.15
C THR A 273 6.06 -18.55 -2.69
N GLU A 274 6.59 -19.76 -2.92
CA GLU A 274 7.99 -20.13 -2.61
C GLU A 274 8.88 -20.09 -3.86
N ASN A 275 8.33 -20.50 -5.00
CA ASN A 275 9.02 -20.55 -6.28
C ASN A 275 8.25 -19.71 -7.32
N PRO A 276 8.44 -18.37 -7.33
CA PRO A 276 7.73 -17.46 -8.23
C PRO A 276 8.30 -17.51 -9.66
N ASN A 277 8.16 -18.64 -10.34
CA ASN A 277 8.64 -18.82 -11.70
C ASN A 277 7.80 -18.00 -12.71
N LEU A 278 8.44 -17.06 -13.41
CA LEU A 278 7.80 -16.20 -14.41
C LEU A 278 8.35 -16.46 -15.81
N TYR A 279 7.48 -16.83 -16.73
CA TYR A 279 7.76 -16.88 -18.16
C TYR A 279 7.59 -15.48 -18.76
N THR A 280 8.12 -15.28 -19.97
CA THR A 280 7.98 -14.01 -20.70
C THR A 280 7.34 -14.25 -22.05
N VAL A 281 6.26 -13.53 -22.34
CA VAL A 281 5.62 -13.46 -23.65
C VAL A 281 6.04 -12.15 -24.30
N GLU A 282 6.74 -12.23 -25.42
CA GLU A 282 7.16 -11.08 -26.21
C GLU A 282 6.35 -11.04 -27.51
N ILE A 283 5.67 -9.92 -27.75
CA ILE A 283 4.98 -9.65 -29.01
C ILE A 283 5.78 -8.60 -29.78
N THR A 284 6.02 -8.86 -31.06
CA THR A 284 6.51 -7.87 -32.02
C THR A 284 5.47 -7.64 -33.10
N VAL A 285 5.02 -6.41 -33.27
CA VAL A 285 4.16 -5.97 -34.37
C VAL A 285 5.01 -5.17 -35.34
N ASP A 286 5.12 -5.66 -36.58
CA ASP A 286 5.88 -5.02 -37.66
C ASP A 286 4.91 -4.49 -38.73
N ALA A 287 4.89 -3.17 -38.89
CA ALA A 287 4.13 -2.47 -39.91
C ALA A 287 5.09 -1.71 -40.83
N LYS A 288 5.24 -2.18 -42.06
CA LYS A 288 6.09 -1.54 -43.10
C LYS A 288 7.56 -1.32 -42.65
N GLY A 289 8.10 -2.21 -41.79
CA GLY A 289 9.47 -2.16 -41.30
C GLY A 289 9.66 -1.39 -39.97
N GLU A 290 8.64 -0.67 -39.49
CA GLU A 290 8.63 -0.12 -38.13
C GLU A 290 8.07 -1.17 -37.15
N LYS A 291 8.80 -1.42 -36.05
CA LYS A 291 8.48 -2.50 -35.10
C LYS A 291 8.09 -1.94 -33.75
N SER A 292 6.95 -2.38 -33.24
CA SER A 292 6.58 -2.26 -31.83
C SER A 292 6.93 -3.58 -31.14
N VAL A 293 7.59 -3.52 -30.00
CA VAL A 293 7.90 -4.69 -29.16
C VAL A 293 7.29 -4.46 -27.78
N HIS A 294 6.46 -5.39 -27.33
CA HIS A 294 5.85 -5.39 -26.00
C HIS A 294 6.11 -6.72 -25.31
N SER A 295 6.24 -6.71 -23.99
CA SER A 295 6.59 -7.89 -23.21
C SER A 295 5.70 -7.98 -21.96
N GLU A 296 5.17 -9.18 -21.72
CA GLU A 296 4.35 -9.51 -20.56
C GLU A 296 4.96 -10.67 -19.77
N LYS A 297 4.85 -10.63 -18.44
CA LYS A 297 5.19 -11.76 -17.57
C LYS A 297 3.96 -12.62 -17.36
N VAL A 298 4.14 -13.93 -17.31
CA VAL A 298 3.08 -14.90 -17.02
C VAL A 298 3.59 -16.04 -16.14
N GLY A 299 2.71 -16.66 -15.38
CA GLY A 299 3.04 -17.81 -14.53
C GLY A 299 2.03 -18.94 -14.67
N PHE A 300 2.52 -20.18 -14.73
CA PHE A 300 1.66 -21.37 -14.70
C PHE A 300 1.37 -21.74 -13.25
N ARG A 301 0.11 -21.63 -12.85
CA ARG A 301 -0.36 -22.06 -11.52
C ARG A 301 -1.78 -22.56 -11.59
N ASN A 302 -2.11 -23.50 -10.72
CA ASN A 302 -3.46 -23.94 -10.45
C ASN A 302 -3.81 -23.58 -9.00
N PHE A 303 -5.03 -23.09 -8.76
CA PHE A 303 -5.51 -22.85 -7.41
C PHE A 303 -6.98 -23.24 -7.30
N GLU A 304 -7.39 -23.54 -6.06
CA GLU A 304 -8.76 -23.94 -5.75
C GLU A 304 -9.17 -23.36 -4.38
N PHE A 305 -10.36 -22.75 -4.34
CA PHE A 305 -11.08 -22.55 -3.09
C PHE A 305 -11.97 -23.77 -2.89
N VAL A 306 -11.62 -24.62 -1.93
CA VAL A 306 -12.42 -25.82 -1.66
C VAL A 306 -13.75 -25.38 -1.06
N LYS A 307 -14.87 -25.89 -1.59
CA LYS A 307 -16.19 -25.61 -1.01
C LYS A 307 -16.24 -26.12 0.41
N LYS A 308 -16.59 -25.25 1.37
CA LYS A 308 -16.54 -25.53 2.81
C LYS A 308 -15.17 -26.11 3.22
N GLY A 309 -14.10 -25.52 2.72
CA GLY A 309 -12.73 -25.99 2.98
C GLY A 309 -11.66 -24.92 2.76
N PRO A 310 -10.38 -25.35 2.76
CA PRO A 310 -9.25 -24.44 2.69
C PRO A 310 -8.92 -24.00 1.25
N PHE A 311 -7.87 -23.21 1.12
CA PHE A 311 -7.29 -22.83 -0.17
C PHE A 311 -6.17 -23.80 -0.57
N MET A 312 -6.14 -24.16 -1.85
CA MET A 312 -5.13 -25.03 -2.45
C MET A 312 -4.36 -24.26 -3.53
N LEU A 313 -3.04 -24.41 -3.54
CA LEU A 313 -2.15 -23.92 -4.58
C LEU A 313 -1.32 -25.09 -5.13
N ASN A 314 -1.40 -25.32 -6.44
CA ASN A 314 -0.71 -26.41 -7.14
C ASN A 314 -0.92 -27.77 -6.46
N GLY A 315 -2.18 -28.07 -6.11
CA GLY A 315 -2.59 -29.33 -5.48
C GLY A 315 -2.25 -29.47 -3.98
N LYS A 316 -1.68 -28.45 -3.34
CA LYS A 316 -1.32 -28.48 -1.91
C LYS A 316 -2.08 -27.41 -1.14
N ARG A 317 -2.51 -27.74 0.08
CA ARG A 317 -3.11 -26.76 1.00
C ARG A 317 -2.10 -25.65 1.28
N LEU A 318 -2.53 -24.41 1.11
CA LEU A 318 -1.76 -23.22 1.50
C LEU A 318 -2.65 -22.33 2.37
N LEU A 319 -2.24 -22.12 3.62
CA LEU A 319 -2.87 -21.09 4.45
C LEU A 319 -2.47 -19.71 3.91
N LEU A 320 -3.44 -18.89 3.53
CA LEU A 320 -3.20 -17.50 3.12
C LEU A 320 -2.83 -16.67 4.36
N ARG A 321 -1.57 -16.26 4.41
CA ARG A 321 -0.93 -15.42 5.44
C ARG A 321 -0.90 -14.00 4.93
N GLY A 322 -2.04 -13.33 5.13
CA GLY A 322 -2.39 -12.11 4.43
C GLY A 322 -2.07 -10.82 5.19
N THR A 323 -1.90 -9.75 4.42
CA THR A 323 -1.95 -8.36 4.92
C THR A 323 -2.69 -7.46 3.94
N HIS A 324 -2.76 -6.15 4.23
CA HIS A 324 -3.25 -5.12 3.33
C HIS A 324 -2.24 -3.98 3.18
N ARG A 325 -2.42 -3.16 2.15
CA ARG A 325 -1.72 -1.88 2.03
C ARG A 325 -2.60 -0.81 1.40
N HIS A 326 -2.34 0.44 1.76
CA HIS A 326 -2.76 1.61 1.01
C HIS A 326 -1.56 2.22 0.27
N GLU A 327 -1.82 2.92 -0.83
CA GLU A 327 -0.84 3.80 -1.46
C GLU A 327 -0.76 5.09 -0.64
N ASP A 328 -0.03 5.00 0.46
CA ASP A 328 0.17 6.09 1.40
C ASP A 328 1.52 5.94 2.11
N HIS A 329 2.29 7.02 2.23
CA HIS A 329 3.57 7.00 2.94
C HIS A 329 3.94 8.36 3.53
N ALA A 330 4.74 8.34 4.59
CA ALA A 330 5.21 9.54 5.29
C ALA A 330 5.82 10.55 4.32
N GLY A 331 5.38 11.81 4.44
CA GLY A 331 5.87 12.96 3.66
C GLY A 331 5.47 13.01 2.20
N VAL A 332 4.81 11.98 1.64
CA VAL A 332 4.46 11.93 0.20
C VAL A 332 3.00 11.55 -0.08
N ALA A 333 2.24 11.10 0.93
CA ALA A 333 0.89 10.55 0.73
C ALA A 333 0.89 9.46 -0.36
N ALA A 334 0.04 9.54 -1.38
CA ALA A 334 0.01 8.58 -2.48
C ALA A 334 1.19 8.65 -3.45
N ALA A 335 2.02 9.69 -3.39
CA ALA A 335 3.14 9.90 -4.32
C ALA A 335 4.37 9.02 -4.01
N MET A 336 4.14 7.73 -3.77
CA MET A 336 5.17 6.77 -3.48
C MET A 336 6.07 6.54 -4.70
N THR A 337 7.38 6.48 -4.48
CA THR A 337 8.34 6.09 -5.51
C THR A 337 8.40 4.57 -5.66
N GLU A 338 8.93 4.10 -6.79
CA GLU A 338 9.21 2.68 -7.00
C GLU A 338 10.10 2.10 -5.90
N ASP A 339 11.09 2.85 -5.41
CA ASP A 339 11.99 2.39 -4.35
C ASP A 339 11.25 2.20 -3.01
N GLN A 340 10.34 3.12 -2.67
CA GLN A 340 9.49 2.98 -1.47
C GLN A 340 8.56 1.78 -1.61
N ILE A 341 7.95 1.57 -2.78
CA ILE A 341 7.10 0.40 -3.03
C ILE A 341 7.94 -0.89 -2.91
N ARG A 342 9.14 -0.93 -3.51
CA ARG A 342 10.05 -2.08 -3.45
C ARG A 342 10.43 -2.40 -2.01
N GLU A 343 10.75 -1.40 -1.20
CA GLU A 343 11.10 -1.61 0.21
C GLU A 343 9.90 -2.14 1.00
N GLU A 344 8.72 -1.54 0.84
CA GLU A 344 7.51 -2.00 1.52
C GLU A 344 7.19 -3.47 1.20
N MET A 345 7.21 -3.85 -0.08
CA MET A 345 6.91 -5.21 -0.51
C MET A 345 7.98 -6.21 -0.04
N ARG A 346 9.25 -5.79 0.06
CA ARG A 346 10.31 -6.61 0.66
C ARG A 346 10.10 -6.80 2.15
N LEU A 347 9.72 -5.75 2.88
CA LEU A 347 9.42 -5.86 4.30
C LEU A 347 8.26 -6.83 4.56
N MET A 348 7.21 -6.80 3.73
CA MET A 348 6.13 -7.79 3.78
C MET A 348 6.64 -9.21 3.53
N LYS A 349 7.43 -9.43 2.46
CA LYS A 349 7.97 -10.77 2.17
C LYS A 349 8.87 -11.28 3.30
N ASN A 350 9.71 -10.41 3.85
CA ASN A 350 10.59 -10.72 4.98
C ASN A 350 9.82 -10.98 6.29
N MET A 351 8.57 -10.54 6.39
CA MET A 351 7.66 -10.86 7.49
C MET A 351 6.99 -12.23 7.31
N GLY A 352 7.09 -12.84 6.12
CA GLY A 352 6.48 -14.13 5.78
C GLY A 352 5.11 -14.04 5.11
N VAL A 353 4.74 -12.85 4.62
CA VAL A 353 3.51 -12.63 3.85
C VAL A 353 3.52 -13.47 2.56
N ASN A 354 2.40 -14.14 2.28
CA ASN A 354 2.20 -14.88 1.04
C ASN A 354 0.89 -14.49 0.31
N PHE A 355 0.10 -13.58 0.89
CA PHE A 355 -1.15 -13.07 0.34
C PHE A 355 -1.30 -11.58 0.69
N ILE A 356 -1.90 -10.79 -0.19
CA ILE A 356 -2.22 -9.38 0.06
C ILE A 356 -3.57 -9.03 -0.55
N ARG A 357 -4.37 -8.25 0.16
CA ARG A 357 -5.48 -7.49 -0.42
C ARG A 357 -5.04 -6.04 -0.59
N LEU A 358 -5.11 -5.54 -1.82
CA LEU A 358 -4.55 -4.25 -2.22
C LEU A 358 -5.45 -3.06 -1.84
N GLY A 359 -5.78 -2.96 -0.55
CA GLY A 359 -6.64 -1.88 -0.04
C GLY A 359 -8.02 -1.94 -0.68
N HIS A 360 -8.50 -0.80 -1.19
CA HIS A 360 -9.85 -0.62 -1.72
C HIS A 360 -9.86 -0.08 -3.14
N TYR A 361 -8.83 -0.39 -3.93
CA TYR A 361 -8.69 0.10 -5.30
C TYR A 361 -7.60 -0.67 -6.04
N GLN A 362 -7.60 -0.55 -7.37
CA GLN A 362 -6.48 -0.94 -8.21
C GLN A 362 -5.19 -0.21 -7.76
N GLN A 363 -4.08 -0.93 -7.61
CA GLN A 363 -2.79 -0.33 -7.24
C GLN A 363 -1.84 -0.23 -8.42
N SER A 364 -0.72 0.48 -8.22
CA SER A 364 0.34 0.58 -9.21
C SER A 364 0.79 -0.80 -9.67
N ARG A 365 0.95 -0.97 -11.00
CA ARG A 365 1.50 -2.18 -11.61
C ARG A 365 2.82 -2.63 -11.00
N ILE A 366 3.63 -1.69 -10.49
CA ILE A 366 4.89 -1.99 -9.76
C ILE A 366 4.62 -2.93 -8.57
N VAL A 367 3.52 -2.73 -7.84
CA VAL A 367 3.12 -3.59 -6.71
C VAL A 367 2.82 -5.01 -7.20
N LEU A 368 2.10 -5.15 -8.31
CA LEU A 368 1.74 -6.46 -8.87
C LEU A 368 2.94 -7.20 -9.47
N GLU A 369 3.84 -6.49 -10.15
CA GLU A 369 5.11 -7.05 -10.62
C GLU A 369 5.97 -7.55 -9.44
N LEU A 370 5.91 -6.86 -8.30
CA LEU A 370 6.56 -7.29 -7.06
C LEU A 370 5.84 -8.48 -6.42
N CYS A 371 4.51 -8.52 -6.40
CA CYS A 371 3.75 -9.68 -5.94
C CYS A 371 4.08 -10.92 -6.76
N ASP A 372 4.14 -10.79 -8.08
CA ASP A 372 4.54 -11.84 -9.00
C ASP A 372 5.96 -12.34 -8.71
N SER A 373 6.91 -11.42 -8.53
CA SER A 373 8.33 -11.73 -8.36
C SER A 373 8.70 -12.23 -6.96
N LEU A 374 7.97 -11.78 -5.93
CA LEU A 374 8.17 -12.18 -4.54
C LEU A 374 7.32 -13.39 -4.13
N GLY A 375 6.37 -13.82 -4.99
CA GLY A 375 5.48 -14.92 -4.67
C GLY A 375 4.48 -14.54 -3.58
N ILE A 376 3.68 -13.50 -3.84
CA ILE A 376 2.59 -13.03 -2.98
C ILE A 376 1.30 -13.08 -3.81
N LEU A 377 0.31 -13.84 -3.36
CA LEU A 377 -1.01 -13.92 -3.98
C LEU A 377 -1.81 -12.63 -3.74
N VAL A 378 -2.72 -12.28 -4.64
CA VAL A 378 -3.40 -10.97 -4.64
C VAL A 378 -4.92 -11.10 -4.75
N TRP A 379 -5.60 -10.33 -3.89
CA TRP A 379 -6.94 -9.79 -4.09
C TRP A 379 -6.79 -8.31 -4.44
N GLU A 380 -7.29 -7.89 -5.60
CA GLU A 380 -7.40 -6.48 -5.99
C GLU A 380 -8.86 -6.12 -6.28
N GLU A 381 -9.32 -4.92 -5.91
CA GLU A 381 -10.74 -4.54 -5.98
C GLU A 381 -11.00 -3.15 -6.55
N ILE A 382 -12.22 -2.92 -7.05
CA ILE A 382 -12.68 -1.58 -7.44
C ILE A 382 -13.08 -0.74 -6.21
N PRO A 383 -13.00 0.60 -6.28
CA PRO A 383 -13.28 1.47 -5.14
C PRO A 383 -14.77 1.67 -4.82
N TRP A 384 -15.64 0.69 -5.10
CA TRP A 384 -17.01 0.72 -4.59
C TRP A 384 -17.01 0.39 -3.09
N CYS A 385 -16.69 1.41 -2.28
CA CYS A 385 -16.47 1.31 -0.85
C CYS A 385 -17.44 2.23 -0.10
N ARG A 386 -18.35 1.65 0.70
CA ARG A 386 -19.40 2.35 1.47
C ARG A 386 -20.38 3.18 0.61
N GLY A 387 -21.18 4.02 1.26
CA GLY A 387 -22.01 5.07 0.66
C GLY A 387 -23.40 4.62 0.18
N GLY A 388 -23.49 3.43 -0.39
CA GLY A 388 -24.69 2.93 -1.07
C GLY A 388 -24.46 2.80 -2.57
N LEU A 389 -25.40 3.27 -3.40
CA LEU A 389 -25.33 3.17 -4.85
C LEU A 389 -25.86 4.46 -5.52
N GLY A 390 -25.04 5.11 -6.33
CA GLY A 390 -25.40 6.32 -7.08
C GLY A 390 -26.14 6.04 -8.40
N GLY A 391 -26.23 7.09 -9.22
CA GLY A 391 -26.85 7.08 -10.54
C GLY A 391 -26.02 6.36 -11.62
N GLU A 392 -26.39 6.57 -12.88
CA GLU A 392 -25.71 5.87 -13.99
C GLU A 392 -24.26 6.31 -14.21
N SER A 393 -23.88 7.55 -13.89
CA SER A 393 -22.47 7.97 -13.93
C SER A 393 -21.62 7.17 -12.94
N TYR A 394 -22.10 7.02 -11.70
CA TYR A 394 -21.47 6.22 -10.66
C TYR A 394 -21.31 4.75 -11.09
N LYS A 395 -22.41 4.14 -11.59
CA LYS A 395 -22.39 2.74 -12.05
C LYS A 395 -21.47 2.54 -13.25
N ASN A 396 -21.46 3.47 -14.20
CA ASN A 396 -20.57 3.40 -15.35
C ASN A 396 -19.11 3.54 -14.94
N GLN A 397 -18.79 4.39 -13.97
CA GLN A 397 -17.45 4.46 -13.40
C GLN A 397 -17.03 3.11 -12.80
N ALA A 398 -17.88 2.49 -11.96
CA ALA A 398 -17.60 1.18 -11.38
C ALA A 398 -17.40 0.07 -12.43
N ARG A 399 -18.24 0.04 -13.49
CA ARG A 399 -18.07 -0.89 -14.62
C ARG A 399 -16.75 -0.65 -15.34
N ASN A 400 -16.43 0.60 -15.68
CA ASN A 400 -15.23 0.96 -16.41
C ASN A 400 -13.97 0.63 -15.61
N MET A 401 -13.94 0.97 -14.32
CA MET A 401 -12.82 0.65 -13.44
C MET A 401 -12.65 -0.87 -13.25
N LEU A 402 -13.74 -1.65 -13.23
CA LEU A 402 -13.65 -3.11 -13.20
C LEU A 402 -13.05 -3.66 -14.50
N VAL A 403 -13.52 -3.18 -15.65
CA VAL A 403 -12.97 -3.55 -16.97
C VAL A 403 -11.48 -3.21 -17.02
N ASN A 404 -11.12 -1.99 -16.61
CA ASN A 404 -9.75 -1.50 -16.65
C ASN A 404 -8.84 -2.31 -15.73
N MET A 405 -9.23 -2.53 -14.47
CA MET A 405 -8.47 -3.35 -13.53
C MET A 405 -8.23 -4.77 -14.08
N VAL A 406 -9.29 -5.45 -14.55
CA VAL A 406 -9.16 -6.82 -15.07
C VAL A 406 -8.29 -6.84 -16.34
N GLU A 407 -8.50 -5.93 -17.30
CA GLU A 407 -7.72 -5.93 -18.55
C GLU A 407 -6.26 -5.53 -18.34
N GLN A 408 -5.99 -4.56 -17.46
CA GLN A 408 -4.64 -4.04 -17.21
C GLN A 408 -3.79 -5.05 -16.44
N HIS A 409 -4.41 -5.79 -15.53
CA HIS A 409 -3.72 -6.69 -14.61
C HIS A 409 -3.97 -8.18 -14.90
N TYR A 410 -4.60 -8.51 -16.03
CA TYR A 410 -4.97 -9.87 -16.45
C TYR A 410 -3.83 -10.89 -16.37
N ASN A 411 -2.61 -10.47 -16.72
CA ASN A 411 -1.46 -11.37 -16.91
C ASN A 411 -0.75 -11.75 -15.60
N HIS A 412 -1.02 -11.05 -14.49
CA HIS A 412 -0.32 -11.26 -13.23
C HIS A 412 -0.71 -12.61 -12.59
N PRO A 413 0.20 -13.61 -12.51
CA PRO A 413 -0.12 -14.90 -11.89
C PRO A 413 -0.47 -14.80 -10.41
N SER A 414 0.00 -13.75 -9.71
CA SER A 414 -0.32 -13.47 -8.32
C SER A 414 -1.81 -13.27 -8.06
N ILE A 415 -2.56 -12.68 -9.00
CA ILE A 415 -3.97 -12.38 -8.79
C ILE A 415 -4.81 -13.66 -8.85
N ILE A 416 -5.60 -13.87 -7.79
CA ILE A 416 -6.57 -14.96 -7.67
C ILE A 416 -7.99 -14.46 -7.44
N ILE A 417 -8.16 -13.20 -7.01
CA ILE A 417 -9.46 -12.59 -6.70
C ILE A 417 -9.55 -11.19 -7.34
N TRP A 418 -10.68 -10.93 -8.00
CA TRP A 418 -11.17 -9.60 -8.33
C TRP A 418 -12.27 -9.20 -7.33
N GLY A 419 -12.07 -8.13 -6.57
CA GLY A 419 -13.03 -7.64 -5.58
C GLY A 419 -13.99 -6.60 -6.15
N MET A 420 -15.29 -6.76 -5.87
CA MET A 420 -16.35 -5.90 -6.44
C MET A 420 -16.73 -4.74 -5.53
N GLY A 421 -16.31 -4.75 -4.26
CA GLY A 421 -16.61 -3.70 -3.30
C GLY A 421 -16.35 -4.10 -1.84
N ASN A 422 -16.41 -3.09 -0.98
CA ASN A 422 -16.17 -3.19 0.45
C ASN A 422 -17.25 -2.42 1.24
N GLU A 423 -17.84 -3.06 2.24
CA GLU A 423 -18.81 -2.43 3.15
C GLU A 423 -19.97 -1.75 2.40
N ASN A 424 -20.45 -2.38 1.32
CA ASN A 424 -21.57 -1.87 0.53
C ASN A 424 -22.89 -1.88 1.32
N ASP A 425 -22.91 -2.49 2.51
CA ASP A 425 -23.98 -2.41 3.48
C ASP A 425 -23.99 -1.09 4.29
N TRP A 426 -23.00 -0.21 4.09
CA TRP A 426 -22.86 1.06 4.79
C TRP A 426 -23.62 2.19 4.07
N PRO A 427 -24.72 2.73 4.63
CA PRO A 427 -25.48 3.83 4.04
C PRO A 427 -24.87 5.21 4.37
N GLY A 428 -25.24 6.25 3.64
CA GLY A 428 -25.03 7.63 4.11
C GLY A 428 -24.76 8.68 3.04
N ASP A 429 -24.40 8.27 1.81
CA ASP A 429 -24.13 9.23 0.73
C ASP A 429 -25.41 9.68 0.02
N PHE A 430 -26.46 8.83 0.04
CA PHE A 430 -27.71 9.08 -0.65
C PHE A 430 -28.90 9.01 0.32
N SER A 431 -29.99 9.70 -0.03
CA SER A 431 -31.24 9.65 0.75
C SER A 431 -31.94 8.30 0.69
N GLU A 432 -31.70 7.52 -0.36
CA GLU A 432 -32.18 6.15 -0.54
C GLU A 432 -31.05 5.14 -0.30
N PHE A 433 -31.36 4.06 0.41
CA PHE A 433 -30.50 2.89 0.54
C PHE A 433 -31.31 1.62 0.18
N ASP A 434 -31.16 1.16 -1.06
CA ASP A 434 -31.95 0.05 -1.61
C ASP A 434 -31.08 -1.19 -1.81
N GLN A 435 -31.28 -2.19 -0.94
CA GLN A 435 -30.55 -3.46 -0.99
C GLN A 435 -30.80 -4.23 -2.29
N HIS A 436 -31.98 -4.10 -2.90
CA HIS A 436 -32.29 -4.78 -4.16
C HIS A 436 -31.45 -4.21 -5.30
N LYS A 437 -31.40 -2.87 -5.44
CA LYS A 437 -30.58 -2.20 -6.46
C LYS A 437 -29.09 -2.49 -6.27
N ILE A 438 -28.62 -2.54 -5.02
CA ILE A 438 -27.23 -2.93 -4.71
C ILE A 438 -26.97 -4.37 -5.15
N ARG A 439 -27.87 -5.32 -4.84
CA ARG A 439 -27.74 -6.72 -5.29
C ARG A 439 -27.72 -6.85 -6.81
N GLU A 440 -28.63 -6.17 -7.51
CA GLU A 440 -28.69 -6.19 -8.99
C GLU A 440 -27.37 -5.72 -9.60
N PHE A 441 -26.85 -4.58 -9.11
CA PHE A 441 -25.60 -4.04 -9.61
C PHE A 441 -24.39 -4.91 -9.22
N MET A 442 -24.37 -5.46 -8.01
CA MET A 442 -23.34 -6.41 -7.57
C MET A 442 -23.31 -7.66 -8.47
N LYS A 443 -24.49 -8.20 -8.82
CA LYS A 443 -24.62 -9.34 -9.73
C LYS A 443 -24.14 -8.98 -11.13
N GLU A 444 -24.45 -7.78 -11.61
CA GLU A 444 -23.97 -7.29 -12.89
C GLU A 444 -22.44 -7.23 -12.96
N LEU A 445 -21.79 -6.67 -11.93
CA LEU A 445 -20.33 -6.59 -11.83
C LEU A 445 -19.69 -7.98 -11.72
N ASN A 446 -20.28 -8.88 -10.93
CA ASN A 446 -19.84 -10.27 -10.86
C ASN A 446 -19.87 -10.95 -12.23
N ASP A 447 -20.98 -10.81 -12.96
CA ASP A 447 -21.11 -11.40 -14.30
C ASP A 447 -20.16 -10.76 -15.31
N LEU A 448 -19.92 -9.46 -15.19
CA LEU A 448 -18.94 -8.75 -16.01
C LEU A 448 -17.52 -9.28 -15.75
N SER A 449 -17.11 -9.43 -14.49
CA SER A 449 -15.81 -9.99 -14.11
C SER A 449 -15.62 -11.40 -14.70
N HIS A 450 -16.61 -12.29 -14.54
CA HIS A 450 -16.55 -13.65 -15.11
C HIS A 450 -16.54 -13.70 -16.65
N ARG A 451 -17.16 -12.72 -17.32
CA ARG A 451 -17.07 -12.59 -18.79
C ARG A 451 -15.68 -12.14 -19.24
N LEU A 452 -15.05 -11.23 -18.50
CA LEU A 452 -13.73 -10.70 -18.81
C LEU A 452 -12.62 -11.71 -18.48
N ASP A 453 -12.73 -12.37 -17.33
CA ASP A 453 -11.73 -13.32 -16.84
C ASP A 453 -12.38 -14.46 -16.01
N PRO A 454 -12.78 -15.56 -16.65
CA PRO A 454 -13.35 -16.72 -15.96
C PRO A 454 -12.30 -17.53 -15.18
N SER A 455 -11.01 -17.15 -15.22
CA SER A 455 -9.92 -17.89 -14.57
C SER A 455 -9.69 -17.49 -13.11
N ARG A 456 -10.37 -16.44 -12.63
CA ARG A 456 -10.24 -15.88 -11.29
C ARG A 456 -11.58 -15.85 -10.56
N LYS A 457 -11.53 -15.68 -9.24
CA LYS A 457 -12.72 -15.60 -8.38
C LYS A 457 -13.15 -14.15 -8.18
N THR A 458 -14.44 -13.94 -7.99
CA THR A 458 -14.96 -12.66 -7.48
C THR A 458 -15.03 -12.68 -5.96
N ALA A 459 -14.89 -11.53 -5.32
CA ALA A 459 -15.13 -11.40 -3.89
C ALA A 459 -15.73 -10.05 -3.48
N ILE A 460 -16.31 -10.01 -2.29
CA ILE A 460 -16.62 -8.78 -1.57
C ILE A 460 -16.32 -8.96 -0.09
N ARG A 461 -16.16 -7.83 0.61
CA ARG A 461 -16.08 -7.78 2.06
C ARG A 461 -17.28 -7.05 2.65
N ARG A 462 -17.90 -7.66 3.68
CA ARG A 462 -18.96 -7.10 4.53
C ARG A 462 -20.13 -6.49 3.76
N CYS A 463 -20.92 -7.36 3.14
CA CYS A 463 -22.25 -7.04 2.63
C CYS A 463 -23.09 -8.33 2.68
N ASP A 464 -23.65 -8.60 3.86
CA ASP A 464 -24.26 -9.90 4.19
C ASP A 464 -25.44 -10.26 3.27
N PHE A 465 -26.17 -9.25 2.79
CA PHE A 465 -27.26 -9.43 1.83
C PHE A 465 -26.78 -9.60 0.37
N CYS A 466 -25.48 -9.62 0.08
CA CYS A 466 -24.90 -9.90 -1.25
C CYS A 466 -23.98 -11.13 -1.27
N LYS A 467 -23.81 -11.84 -0.15
CA LYS A 467 -22.82 -12.92 -0.01
C LYS A 467 -23.07 -14.15 -0.91
N ASP A 468 -24.28 -14.31 -1.42
CA ASP A 468 -24.70 -15.36 -2.36
C ASP A 468 -24.35 -15.05 -3.82
N ILE A 469 -23.87 -13.84 -4.12
CA ILE A 469 -23.61 -13.38 -5.49
C ILE A 469 -22.18 -13.71 -5.94
N VAL A 470 -21.20 -13.55 -5.06
CA VAL A 470 -19.77 -13.68 -5.37
C VAL A 470 -19.24 -15.10 -5.13
N ASP A 471 -18.08 -15.42 -5.71
CA ASP A 471 -17.43 -16.70 -5.47
C ASP A 471 -16.89 -16.82 -4.04
N VAL A 472 -16.23 -15.80 -3.52
CA VAL A 472 -15.57 -15.81 -2.19
C VAL A 472 -16.08 -14.67 -1.34
N TYR A 473 -16.44 -14.94 -0.09
CA TYR A 473 -17.01 -13.95 0.80
C TYR A 473 -16.16 -13.75 2.06
N SER A 474 -15.97 -12.47 2.44
CA SER A 474 -15.46 -12.09 3.75
C SER A 474 -16.51 -11.35 4.58
N PRO A 475 -16.85 -11.81 5.78
CA PRO A 475 -17.59 -11.02 6.76
C PRO A 475 -16.65 -9.99 7.43
N SER A 476 -17.19 -9.25 8.41
CA SER A 476 -16.41 -8.44 9.36
C SER A 476 -16.15 -9.25 10.64
N ILE A 477 -14.89 -9.50 10.97
CA ILE A 477 -14.48 -10.19 12.21
C ILE A 477 -13.26 -9.45 12.80
N TRP A 478 -13.50 -8.70 13.87
CA TRP A 478 -12.54 -7.86 14.61
C TRP A 478 -12.50 -8.24 16.09
N ALA A 479 -12.35 -9.54 16.37
CA ALA A 479 -12.35 -10.10 17.71
C ALA A 479 -11.27 -9.46 18.59
N GLY A 480 -11.69 -8.80 19.67
CA GLY A 480 -10.79 -8.09 20.58
C GLY A 480 -10.45 -6.67 20.14
N TRP A 481 -11.09 -6.10 19.11
CA TRP A 481 -10.89 -4.69 18.78
C TRP A 481 -12.21 -3.92 18.81
N TYR A 482 -12.99 -3.99 17.72
CA TYR A 482 -14.28 -3.32 17.64
C TYR A 482 -15.36 -4.05 18.43
N ARG A 483 -15.23 -5.36 18.64
CA ARG A 483 -16.21 -6.16 19.40
C ARG A 483 -15.60 -7.45 19.94
N GLY A 484 -16.16 -7.92 21.06
CA GLY A 484 -15.76 -9.18 21.69
C GLY A 484 -14.32 -9.15 22.20
N ILE A 485 -13.82 -10.32 22.58
CA ILE A 485 -12.42 -10.51 23.00
C ILE A 485 -11.67 -11.35 21.96
N TYR A 486 -10.35 -11.19 21.84
CA TYR A 486 -9.59 -11.88 20.80
C TYR A 486 -9.64 -13.41 20.92
N THR A 487 -9.95 -13.94 22.11
CA THR A 487 -10.09 -15.38 22.32
C THR A 487 -11.31 -16.01 21.63
N GLU A 488 -12.25 -15.20 21.16
CA GLU A 488 -13.44 -15.65 20.42
C GLU A 488 -13.15 -15.85 18.91
N TYR A 489 -11.97 -15.46 18.43
CA TYR A 489 -11.61 -15.45 17.00
C TYR A 489 -11.94 -16.75 16.27
N LYS A 490 -11.49 -17.90 16.79
CA LYS A 490 -11.68 -19.20 16.12
C LYS A 490 -13.15 -19.62 16.08
N GLU A 491 -13.88 -19.40 17.17
CA GLU A 491 -15.31 -19.75 17.25
C GLU A 491 -16.12 -18.92 16.26
N VAL A 492 -15.95 -17.59 16.27
CA VAL A 492 -16.66 -16.69 15.35
C VAL A 492 -16.28 -16.97 13.91
N SER A 493 -14.99 -17.21 13.63
CA SER A 493 -14.54 -17.58 12.29
C SER A 493 -15.19 -18.87 11.80
N LYS A 494 -15.39 -19.86 12.69
CA LYS A 494 -16.06 -21.11 12.34
C LYS A 494 -17.55 -20.88 12.03
N GLN A 495 -18.23 -20.09 12.85
CA GLN A 495 -19.65 -19.74 12.63
C GLN A 495 -19.83 -19.05 11.27
N GLU A 496 -18.98 -18.10 10.93
CA GLU A 496 -19.04 -17.39 9.66
C GLU A 496 -18.66 -18.26 8.46
N PHE A 497 -17.64 -19.10 8.60
CA PHE A 497 -17.28 -20.09 7.59
C PHE A 497 -18.45 -21.01 7.23
N ASP A 498 -19.27 -21.40 8.20
CA ASP A 498 -20.42 -22.27 7.97
C ASP A 498 -21.55 -21.57 7.20
N ARG A 499 -21.55 -20.23 7.07
CA ARG A 499 -22.58 -19.45 6.37
C ARG A 499 -22.36 -19.30 4.85
N VAL A 500 -21.16 -19.56 4.33
CA VAL A 500 -20.80 -19.34 2.91
C VAL A 500 -20.03 -20.50 2.29
N ASP A 501 -20.09 -20.66 0.97
CA ASP A 501 -19.42 -21.78 0.29
C ASP A 501 -17.89 -21.65 0.32
N HIS A 502 -17.37 -20.43 0.15
CA HIS A 502 -15.94 -20.13 0.20
C HIS A 502 -15.72 -18.91 1.11
N PHE A 503 -15.19 -19.17 2.29
CA PHE A 503 -14.88 -18.16 3.30
C PHE A 503 -13.42 -17.74 3.19
N LEU A 504 -13.14 -16.45 3.21
CA LEU A 504 -11.80 -15.88 3.37
C LEU A 504 -11.91 -14.67 4.30
N HIS A 505 -11.14 -14.63 5.38
CA HIS A 505 -11.24 -13.54 6.34
C HIS A 505 -10.27 -12.40 6.01
N VAL A 506 -10.77 -11.33 5.38
CA VAL A 506 -9.98 -10.10 5.20
C VAL A 506 -10.41 -9.03 6.19
N GLU A 507 -9.39 -8.42 6.82
CA GLU A 507 -9.44 -7.41 7.87
C GLU A 507 -9.69 -7.93 9.29
N TRP A 508 -8.64 -7.83 10.09
CA TRP A 508 -8.60 -8.01 11.55
C TRP A 508 -7.35 -7.32 12.07
N GLY A 509 -7.27 -7.10 13.38
CA GLY A 509 -6.17 -6.41 14.04
C GLY A 509 -6.68 -5.38 15.04
N GLY A 510 -5.87 -4.38 15.33
CA GLY A 510 -6.18 -3.32 16.29
C GLY A 510 -5.09 -2.25 16.29
N ASP A 511 -5.44 -1.04 16.72
CA ASP A 511 -4.52 0.08 16.69
C ASP A 511 -3.49 -0.03 17.81
N SER A 512 -2.24 0.36 17.50
CA SER A 512 -1.20 0.55 18.50
C SER A 512 -0.41 1.82 18.20
N HIS A 513 -0.34 2.71 19.18
CA HIS A 513 0.52 3.88 19.12
C HIS A 513 1.98 3.43 19.33
N ALA A 514 2.80 3.57 18.28
CA ALA A 514 4.19 3.13 18.30
C ALA A 514 4.97 3.77 19.47
N GLY A 515 5.70 2.95 20.23
CA GLY A 515 6.42 3.36 21.43
C GLY A 515 5.56 3.50 22.69
N ARG A 516 4.26 3.14 22.64
CA ARG A 516 3.42 3.02 23.84
C ARG A 516 3.32 1.56 24.28
N HIS A 517 3.62 1.31 25.54
CA HIS A 517 3.62 -0.02 26.15
C HIS A 517 2.81 -0.03 27.44
N SER A 518 2.51 -1.22 27.96
CA SER A 518 1.65 -1.42 29.11
C SER A 518 2.10 -2.65 29.91
N GLU A 519 2.19 -2.50 31.22
CA GLU A 519 2.37 -3.65 32.13
C GLU A 519 1.08 -4.48 32.28
N ASN A 520 -0.09 -3.92 31.95
CA ASN A 520 -1.40 -4.56 32.08
C ASN A 520 -2.24 -4.43 30.78
N PRO A 521 -1.75 -4.95 29.63
CA PRO A 521 -2.35 -4.68 28.32
C PRO A 521 -3.80 -5.15 28.17
N ASP A 522 -4.20 -6.20 28.89
CA ASP A 522 -5.51 -6.84 28.75
C ASP A 522 -6.58 -6.26 29.69
N ASN A 523 -6.27 -5.22 30.47
CA ASN A 523 -7.17 -4.69 31.51
C ASN A 523 -8.56 -4.28 30.97
N ALA A 524 -8.59 -3.69 29.76
CA ALA A 524 -9.83 -3.27 29.11
C ALA A 524 -10.79 -4.45 28.79
N LEU A 525 -10.25 -5.65 28.57
CA LEU A 525 -11.07 -6.84 28.26
C LEU A 525 -12.01 -7.22 29.39
N SER A 526 -11.68 -6.89 30.65
CA SER A 526 -12.52 -7.19 31.82
C SER A 526 -13.92 -6.56 31.75
N GLN A 527 -14.07 -5.48 30.98
CA GLN A 527 -15.34 -4.77 30.81
C GLN A 527 -16.09 -5.19 29.52
N VAL A 528 -15.44 -5.96 28.64
CA VAL A 528 -16.00 -6.35 27.35
C VAL A 528 -16.91 -7.56 27.51
N LYS A 529 -18.14 -7.47 26.97
CA LYS A 529 -19.09 -8.59 26.98
C LYS A 529 -18.71 -9.61 25.91
N THR A 530 -18.61 -10.87 26.29
CA THR A 530 -18.38 -12.03 25.41
C THR A 530 -19.70 -12.64 24.93
N GLY A 531 -19.64 -13.49 23.90
CA GLY A 531 -20.77 -14.25 23.35
C GLY A 531 -21.74 -13.41 22.51
N LYS A 532 -21.33 -12.21 22.05
CA LYS A 532 -22.17 -11.28 21.27
C LYS A 532 -21.69 -11.02 19.84
N GLY A 533 -20.83 -11.90 19.32
CA GLY A 533 -20.18 -11.76 18.02
C GLY A 533 -18.93 -10.87 18.07
N ALA A 534 -18.25 -10.75 16.94
CA ALA A 534 -17.01 -9.98 16.79
C ALA A 534 -17.03 -9.03 15.58
N ASP A 535 -18.21 -8.73 15.03
CA ASP A 535 -18.38 -7.87 13.86
C ASP A 535 -18.32 -6.38 14.20
N GLU A 536 -17.72 -5.59 13.30
CA GLU A 536 -17.81 -4.13 13.34
C GLU A 536 -19.17 -3.67 12.82
N ARG A 537 -19.86 -2.87 13.63
CA ARG A 537 -21.15 -2.25 13.29
C ARG A 537 -21.03 -0.73 13.26
N ALA A 538 -22.04 -0.07 12.70
CA ALA A 538 -22.13 1.39 12.69
C ALA A 538 -21.90 1.97 14.09
N GLY A 539 -20.92 2.87 14.20
CA GLY A 539 -20.52 3.52 15.45
C GLY A 539 -19.38 2.84 16.22
N ASP A 540 -19.01 1.58 15.95
CA ASP A 540 -17.94 0.90 16.70
C ASP A 540 -16.54 1.48 16.41
N ALA A 541 -16.34 2.01 15.20
CA ALA A 541 -15.11 2.72 14.80
C ALA A 541 -14.95 4.09 15.46
N SER A 542 -16.03 4.67 16.00
CA SER A 542 -16.00 5.95 16.72
C SER A 542 -15.37 5.78 18.10
N LEU A 543 -14.66 6.80 18.57
CA LEU A 543 -14.15 6.90 19.94
C LEU A 543 -15.26 7.23 20.95
N PHE A 544 -16.48 7.51 20.49
CA PHE A 544 -17.59 7.94 21.33
C PHE A 544 -18.74 6.94 21.30
N GLY A 545 -19.46 6.82 22.42
CA GLY A 545 -20.65 5.98 22.53
C GLY A 545 -20.40 4.48 22.38
N GLY A 546 -21.47 3.72 22.12
CA GLY A 546 -21.44 2.26 21.95
C GLY A 546 -21.07 1.47 23.22
N SER A 547 -21.09 0.14 23.10
CA SER A 547 -20.72 -0.77 24.19
C SER A 547 -19.22 -0.74 24.51
N ALA A 548 -18.82 -1.30 25.66
CA ALA A 548 -17.43 -1.47 26.02
C ALA A 548 -16.70 -2.32 24.97
N ARG A 549 -15.54 -1.83 24.50
CA ARG A 549 -14.73 -2.43 23.42
C ARG A 549 -13.32 -1.86 23.44
N VAL A 550 -12.33 -2.64 23.04
CA VAL A 550 -10.92 -2.22 23.15
C VAL A 550 -10.58 -1.05 22.23
N SER A 551 -11.23 -0.94 21.07
CA SER A 551 -11.03 0.22 20.17
C SER A 551 -11.31 1.57 20.83
N LYS A 552 -12.14 1.59 21.87
CA LYS A 552 -12.51 2.80 22.64
C LYS A 552 -11.87 2.82 24.03
N ASP A 553 -11.93 1.70 24.74
CA ASP A 553 -11.58 1.61 26.16
C ASP A 553 -10.17 1.04 26.40
N GLY A 554 -9.49 0.58 25.35
CA GLY A 554 -8.10 0.13 25.39
C GLY A 554 -7.10 1.28 25.43
N ASP A 555 -5.87 0.98 25.86
CA ASP A 555 -4.79 1.97 25.96
C ASP A 555 -4.04 2.22 24.62
N TRP A 556 -4.37 1.46 23.58
CA TRP A 556 -3.72 1.46 22.27
C TRP A 556 -2.21 1.20 22.38
N SER A 557 -1.80 0.38 23.35
CA SER A 557 -0.41 -0.04 23.51
C SER A 557 0.00 -1.11 22.49
N GLU A 558 1.27 -1.11 22.12
CA GLU A 558 1.88 -2.22 21.39
C GLU A 558 1.77 -3.54 22.18
N SER A 559 1.72 -3.45 23.52
CA SER A 559 1.59 -4.61 24.40
C SER A 559 0.30 -5.39 24.16
N TYR A 560 -0.82 -4.70 23.94
CA TYR A 560 -2.11 -5.33 23.64
C TYR A 560 -2.14 -5.94 22.25
N ILE A 561 -1.77 -5.18 21.21
CA ILE A 561 -1.88 -5.67 19.82
C ILE A 561 -0.97 -6.88 19.59
N VAL A 562 0.19 -6.93 20.24
CA VAL A 562 1.09 -8.08 20.20
C VAL A 562 0.43 -9.34 20.76
N ASN A 563 -0.31 -9.24 21.88
CA ASN A 563 -1.06 -10.37 22.45
C ASN A 563 -2.21 -10.80 21.50
N LEU A 564 -2.95 -9.84 20.96
CA LEU A 564 -4.04 -10.10 20.02
C LEU A 564 -3.53 -10.86 18.78
N ILE A 565 -2.44 -10.39 18.16
CA ILE A 565 -1.86 -11.02 16.97
C ILE A 565 -1.34 -12.42 17.30
N ASP A 566 -0.56 -12.58 18.37
CA ASP A 566 -0.02 -13.86 18.82
C ASP A 566 -1.14 -14.91 19.00
N TRP A 567 -2.26 -14.50 19.61
CA TRP A 567 -3.43 -15.35 19.75
C TRP A 567 -4.03 -15.77 18.39
N HIS A 568 -4.24 -14.82 17.48
CA HIS A 568 -4.81 -15.14 16.16
C HIS A 568 -3.92 -16.10 15.37
N LEU A 569 -2.60 -15.87 15.39
CA LEU A 569 -1.65 -16.69 14.63
C LEU A 569 -1.57 -18.12 15.14
N LYS A 570 -1.53 -18.34 16.47
CA LYS A 570 -1.54 -19.71 17.02
C LYS A 570 -2.86 -20.43 16.80
N GLU A 571 -3.99 -19.73 16.82
CA GLU A 571 -5.30 -20.34 16.53
C GLU A 571 -5.39 -20.81 15.07
N GLN A 572 -4.86 -20.03 14.12
CA GLN A 572 -4.85 -20.37 12.69
C GLN A 572 -4.12 -21.69 12.39
N GLU A 573 -3.09 -22.05 13.16
CA GLU A 573 -2.40 -23.35 13.04
C GLU A 573 -3.36 -24.53 13.29
N THR A 574 -4.42 -24.32 14.08
CA THR A 574 -5.40 -25.34 14.49
C THR A 574 -6.73 -25.26 13.71
N MET A 575 -6.76 -24.49 12.62
CA MET A 575 -7.92 -24.31 11.75
C MET A 575 -7.67 -24.96 10.38
N PRO A 576 -7.70 -26.29 10.25
CA PRO A 576 -7.36 -26.98 8.99
C PRO A 576 -8.30 -26.64 7.82
N TRP A 577 -9.50 -26.15 8.13
CA TRP A 577 -10.53 -25.74 7.19
C TRP A 577 -10.36 -24.30 6.69
N LEU A 578 -9.53 -23.49 7.34
CA LEU A 578 -9.36 -22.07 7.01
C LEU A 578 -8.60 -21.92 5.69
N THR A 579 -9.14 -21.10 4.79
CA THR A 579 -8.45 -20.64 3.57
C THR A 579 -7.26 -19.76 3.93
N GLY A 580 -7.51 -18.77 4.78
CA GLY A 580 -6.54 -17.92 5.45
C GLY A 580 -7.17 -16.65 5.96
N ALA A 581 -6.33 -15.70 6.34
CA ALA A 581 -6.78 -14.40 6.80
C ALA A 581 -5.79 -13.29 6.43
N ALA A 582 -6.28 -12.06 6.25
CA ALA A 582 -5.45 -10.89 5.98
C ALA A 582 -5.58 -9.81 7.05
N TYR A 583 -4.47 -9.54 7.74
CA TYR A 583 -4.38 -8.49 8.76
C TYR A 583 -4.57 -7.10 8.13
N TRP A 584 -5.28 -6.21 8.81
CA TRP A 584 -5.48 -4.83 8.35
C TRP A 584 -4.76 -3.84 9.26
N PRO A 585 -3.81 -3.05 8.73
CA PRO A 585 -3.04 -3.19 7.49
C PRO A 585 -1.56 -3.55 7.78
N PHE A 586 -0.72 -3.64 6.76
CA PHE A 586 0.73 -3.79 6.97
C PHE A 586 1.37 -2.56 7.62
N LYS A 587 1.06 -1.38 7.06
CA LYS A 587 1.68 -0.11 7.42
C LYS A 587 0.60 0.88 7.86
N ASP A 588 0.90 1.68 8.88
CA ASP A 588 0.04 2.82 9.25
C ASP A 588 -0.21 3.69 8.03
N PHE A 589 -1.41 4.25 7.91
CA PHE A 589 -1.79 5.08 6.79
C PHE A 589 -2.79 6.17 7.22
N SER A 590 -2.82 7.26 6.46
CA SER A 590 -3.67 8.41 6.78
C SER A 590 -5.15 8.17 6.42
N THR A 591 -6.03 8.72 7.25
CA THR A 591 -7.49 8.67 7.08
C THR A 591 -8.15 9.96 7.56
N PRO A 592 -9.08 10.55 6.79
CA PRO A 592 -9.70 11.83 7.14
C PRO A 592 -10.72 11.72 8.28
N VAL A 593 -11.16 10.51 8.65
CA VAL A 593 -12.26 10.29 9.60
C VAL A 593 -11.80 10.02 11.03
N ARG A 594 -10.50 10.16 11.32
CA ARG A 594 -9.90 9.90 12.65
C ARG A 594 -9.05 11.06 13.18
N PRO A 595 -9.60 12.28 13.29
CA PRO A 595 -8.84 13.46 13.76
C PRO A 595 -8.30 13.29 15.19
N ASP A 596 -8.99 12.50 16.02
CA ASP A 596 -8.71 12.33 17.46
C ASP A 596 -7.90 11.06 17.79
N ASN A 597 -7.28 10.42 16.80
CA ASN A 597 -6.39 9.29 17.06
C ASN A 597 -5.08 9.76 17.75
N PRO A 598 -4.35 8.87 18.48
CA PRO A 598 -3.11 9.21 19.16
C PRO A 598 -2.10 9.96 18.28
N VAL A 599 -1.96 9.53 17.03
CA VAL A 599 -1.47 10.37 15.94
C VAL A 599 -2.70 10.83 15.14
N PRO A 600 -3.01 12.14 15.09
CA PRO A 600 -4.17 12.66 14.38
C PRO A 600 -4.23 12.21 12.92
N TYR A 601 -5.44 11.89 12.43
CA TYR A 601 -5.72 11.48 11.05
C TYR A 601 -4.95 10.23 10.57
N MET A 602 -4.55 9.35 11.49
CA MET A 602 -3.86 8.11 11.15
C MET A 602 -4.64 6.89 11.62
N ASN A 603 -4.80 5.90 10.76
CA ASN A 603 -5.13 4.54 11.17
C ASN A 603 -3.81 3.88 11.63
N GLN A 604 -3.73 3.50 12.90
CA GLN A 604 -2.50 3.07 13.57
C GLN A 604 -2.45 1.56 13.81
N LYS A 605 -3.27 0.80 13.06
CA LYS A 605 -3.29 -0.66 13.12
C LYS A 605 -2.08 -1.31 12.47
N GLY A 606 -1.27 -0.57 11.70
CA GLY A 606 -0.12 -1.12 11.00
C GLY A 606 0.87 -1.76 11.96
N VAL A 607 1.53 -2.82 11.51
CA VAL A 607 2.68 -3.43 12.20
C VAL A 607 4.00 -2.75 11.84
N VAL A 608 3.93 -1.76 10.96
CA VAL A 608 5.00 -0.86 10.57
C VAL A 608 4.42 0.56 10.63
N GLU A 609 5.17 1.52 11.16
CA GLU A 609 4.82 2.94 11.10
C GLU A 609 4.80 3.44 9.65
N ARG A 610 4.18 4.60 9.42
CA ARG A 610 3.96 5.15 8.06
C ARG A 610 5.28 5.37 7.27
N ASP A 611 6.42 5.44 7.94
CA ASP A 611 7.77 5.70 7.41
C ASP A 611 8.68 4.45 7.28
N PHE A 612 8.12 3.24 7.43
CA PHE A 612 8.82 1.94 7.45
C PHE A 612 9.46 1.51 8.77
N THR A 613 9.37 2.31 9.84
CA THR A 613 9.82 1.87 11.16
C THR A 613 8.98 0.67 11.63
N LYS A 614 9.63 -0.47 11.89
CA LYS A 614 8.94 -1.70 12.33
C LYS A 614 8.46 -1.53 13.78
N LYS A 615 7.18 -1.80 14.01
CA LYS A 615 6.63 -1.93 15.37
C LYS A 615 6.96 -3.31 15.94
N GLU A 616 6.77 -3.49 17.24
CA GLU A 616 6.99 -4.78 17.92
C GLU A 616 6.14 -5.90 17.30
N ALA A 617 4.94 -5.55 16.83
CA ALA A 617 4.01 -6.46 16.17
C ALA A 617 4.55 -7.09 14.86
N TYR A 618 5.47 -6.43 14.16
CA TYR A 618 6.11 -6.99 12.94
C TYR A 618 6.80 -8.32 13.25
N TYR A 619 7.50 -8.37 14.38
CA TYR A 619 8.30 -9.53 14.78
C TYR A 619 7.44 -10.69 15.27
N VAL A 620 6.21 -10.41 15.74
CA VAL A 620 5.22 -11.46 16.06
C VAL A 620 4.90 -12.24 14.78
N PHE A 621 4.45 -11.57 13.72
CA PHE A 621 4.20 -12.21 12.42
C PHE A 621 5.43 -12.94 11.90
N GLN A 622 6.60 -12.28 11.91
CA GLN A 622 7.84 -12.87 11.42
C GLN A 622 8.20 -14.18 12.14
N SER A 623 7.99 -14.25 13.46
CA SER A 623 8.27 -15.44 14.29
C SER A 623 7.35 -16.63 14.02
N TYR A 624 6.16 -16.41 13.44
CA TYR A 624 5.22 -17.46 13.05
C TYR A 624 5.33 -17.83 11.57
N TRP A 625 5.64 -16.88 10.70
CA TRP A 625 5.45 -17.06 9.25
C TRP A 625 6.73 -17.32 8.47
N THR A 626 7.91 -17.07 9.04
CA THR A 626 9.18 -17.26 8.34
C THR A 626 9.93 -18.51 8.78
N THR A 627 10.77 -19.03 7.89
CA THR A 627 11.72 -20.11 8.18
C THR A 627 13.13 -19.60 8.47
N ALA A 628 13.47 -18.41 7.96
CA ALA A 628 14.73 -17.73 8.22
C ALA A 628 14.87 -17.48 9.73
N PRO A 629 15.93 -17.99 10.39
CA PRO A 629 16.07 -17.88 11.84
C PRO A 629 16.06 -16.43 12.33
N MET A 630 15.22 -16.12 13.31
CA MET A 630 15.13 -14.80 13.94
C MET A 630 14.80 -14.92 15.43
N ILE A 631 15.16 -13.88 16.19
CA ILE A 631 14.91 -13.73 17.62
C ILE A 631 14.71 -12.25 17.92
N HIS A 632 13.68 -11.93 18.71
CA HIS A 632 13.31 -10.55 19.05
C HIS A 632 12.71 -10.50 20.45
N ILE A 633 13.36 -9.79 21.37
CA ILE A 633 12.84 -9.49 22.71
C ILE A 633 11.78 -8.39 22.56
N TYR A 634 10.59 -8.61 23.10
CA TYR A 634 9.58 -7.55 23.12
C TYR A 634 10.04 -6.36 23.98
N GLY A 635 10.01 -5.15 23.43
CA GLY A 635 10.26 -3.91 24.18
C GLY A 635 11.54 -3.16 23.78
N HIS A 636 11.97 -3.26 22.52
CA HIS A 636 13.02 -2.40 21.94
C HIS A 636 12.62 -0.92 22.00
N SER A 637 11.33 -0.62 21.80
CA SER A 637 10.78 0.75 21.93
C SER A 637 10.28 1.08 23.35
N TRP A 638 10.47 0.19 24.33
CA TRP A 638 10.00 0.34 25.71
C TRP A 638 11.14 0.68 26.69
N PRO A 639 11.47 1.97 26.88
CA PRO A 639 12.67 2.36 27.63
C PRO A 639 12.54 2.21 29.15
N VAL A 640 11.31 2.26 29.70
CA VAL A 640 11.07 2.23 31.15
C VAL A 640 9.87 1.35 31.48
N ARG A 641 10.15 0.23 32.16
CA ARG A 641 9.18 -0.65 32.80
C ARG A 641 8.87 -0.18 34.21
N TRP A 642 7.79 -0.68 34.80
CA TRP A 642 7.39 -0.26 36.15
C TRP A 642 6.65 -1.34 36.93
N GLY A 643 6.62 -1.18 38.24
CA GLY A 643 5.93 -2.08 39.15
C GLY A 643 6.30 -1.83 40.60
N ASN A 644 5.91 -2.74 41.48
CA ASN A 644 6.41 -2.74 42.85
C ASN A 644 7.85 -3.30 42.89
N ALA A 645 8.58 -2.95 43.94
CA ALA A 645 9.83 -3.64 44.25
C ALA A 645 9.57 -5.14 44.40
N GLU A 646 10.48 -5.97 43.89
CA GLU A 646 10.39 -7.44 43.91
C GLU A 646 9.21 -8.05 43.14
N GLU A 647 8.41 -7.24 42.44
CA GLU A 647 7.37 -7.75 41.56
C GLU A 647 7.98 -8.44 40.34
N GLN A 648 7.60 -9.70 40.12
CA GLN A 648 7.99 -10.40 38.91
C GLN A 648 7.33 -9.80 37.68
N LYS A 649 8.14 -9.48 36.68
CA LYS A 649 7.71 -8.95 35.38
C LYS A 649 7.87 -9.98 34.28
N MET A 650 6.87 -10.05 33.40
CA MET A 650 6.91 -10.93 32.24
C MET A 650 7.82 -10.34 31.16
N ILE A 651 8.76 -11.13 30.66
CA ILE A 651 9.57 -10.84 29.47
C ILE A 651 9.15 -11.83 28.38
N LYS A 652 8.81 -11.33 27.20
CA LYS A 652 8.41 -12.13 26.02
C LYS A 652 9.50 -12.08 24.96
N VAL A 653 9.75 -13.21 24.31
CA VAL A 653 10.65 -13.29 23.15
C VAL A 653 9.88 -13.91 21.98
N TYR A 654 9.81 -13.20 20.86
CA TYR A 654 9.25 -13.72 19.61
C TYR A 654 10.39 -14.27 18.76
N ALA A 655 10.39 -15.58 18.51
CA ALA A 655 11.43 -16.29 17.76
C ALA A 655 10.86 -17.49 16.99
N ASN A 656 11.53 -17.90 15.92
CA ASN A 656 11.26 -19.15 15.18
C ASN A 656 12.39 -20.19 15.36
N LEU A 657 13.05 -20.11 16.52
CA LEU A 657 14.10 -21.02 16.99
C LEU A 657 13.47 -22.09 17.90
N ASP A 658 14.05 -23.30 17.94
CA ASP A 658 13.50 -24.42 18.70
C ASP A 658 13.60 -24.21 20.22
N GLU A 659 14.68 -23.56 20.66
CA GLU A 659 14.96 -23.25 22.06
C GLU A 659 15.62 -21.87 22.18
N VAL A 660 15.20 -21.11 23.19
CA VAL A 660 15.78 -19.82 23.57
C VAL A 660 16.13 -19.82 25.05
N GLU A 661 17.29 -19.30 25.39
CA GLU A 661 17.72 -18.99 26.75
C GLU A 661 17.67 -17.48 26.96
N LEU A 662 17.06 -17.04 28.06
CA LEU A 662 16.98 -15.62 28.42
C LEU A 662 17.94 -15.33 29.57
N PHE A 663 18.60 -14.17 29.52
CA PHE A 663 19.47 -13.66 30.56
C PHE A 663 18.98 -12.28 31.00
N LEU A 664 18.97 -12.05 32.30
CA LEU A 664 18.72 -10.74 32.91
C LEU A 664 19.94 -10.36 33.74
N ASN A 665 20.57 -9.23 33.42
CA ASN A 665 21.78 -8.73 34.09
C ASN A 665 22.90 -9.78 34.14
N GLY A 666 23.07 -10.54 33.05
CA GLY A 666 24.06 -11.61 32.92
C GLY A 666 23.68 -12.95 33.58
N GLN A 667 22.57 -13.02 34.33
CA GLN A 667 22.10 -14.25 34.95
C GLN A 667 21.10 -14.97 34.05
N SER A 668 21.31 -16.27 33.81
CA SER A 668 20.36 -17.09 33.04
C SER A 668 19.05 -17.28 33.81
N LEU A 669 17.94 -17.06 33.12
CA LEU A 669 16.57 -17.37 33.56
C LEU A 669 16.11 -18.74 33.05
N GLY A 670 17.03 -19.51 32.46
CA GLY A 670 16.78 -20.84 31.93
C GLY A 670 16.30 -20.84 30.47
N LYS A 671 16.39 -22.02 29.88
CA LYS A 671 15.98 -22.31 28.50
C LYS A 671 14.49 -22.63 28.43
N LYS A 672 13.83 -22.19 27.36
CA LYS A 672 12.48 -22.59 27.00
C LYS A 672 12.41 -23.05 25.55
N LYS A 673 11.62 -24.08 25.32
CA LYS A 673 11.32 -24.58 23.98
C LYS A 673 10.14 -23.82 23.41
N ARG A 674 10.18 -23.59 22.10
CA ARG A 674 9.08 -22.97 21.38
C ARG A 674 7.94 -23.97 21.19
N ASP A 675 6.75 -23.58 21.60
CA ASP A 675 5.48 -24.25 21.32
C ASP A 675 4.43 -23.19 21.03
N SER A 676 4.01 -23.07 19.77
CA SER A 676 3.02 -22.06 19.33
C SER A 676 1.74 -22.09 20.18
N GLN A 677 1.36 -23.25 20.71
CA GLN A 677 0.11 -23.40 21.47
C GLN A 677 0.26 -23.01 22.95
N ASP A 678 1.48 -22.87 23.47
CA ASP A 678 1.77 -22.36 24.81
C ASP A 678 1.75 -20.82 24.83
N PHE A 679 0.57 -20.24 24.67
CA PHE A 679 0.38 -18.78 24.67
C PHE A 679 0.70 -18.14 26.04
N PRO A 680 1.28 -16.91 26.08
CA PRO A 680 1.80 -16.13 24.96
C PRO A 680 3.27 -16.44 24.61
N ALA A 681 3.71 -15.84 23.50
CA ALA A 681 5.04 -15.88 22.91
C ALA A 681 5.51 -17.31 22.58
N ALA A 682 4.59 -18.18 22.19
CA ALA A 682 4.87 -19.58 21.88
C ALA A 682 5.73 -20.29 22.96
N GLY A 683 5.42 -20.07 24.24
CA GLY A 683 6.15 -20.61 25.39
C GLY A 683 7.39 -19.81 25.81
N LEU A 684 7.90 -18.93 24.94
CA LEU A 684 9.13 -18.16 25.15
C LEU A 684 8.88 -16.89 25.98
N ARG A 685 8.44 -17.11 27.23
CA ARG A 685 8.18 -16.07 28.22
C ARG A 685 8.80 -16.39 29.57
N TRP A 686 9.31 -15.41 30.29
CA TRP A 686 9.90 -15.59 31.62
C TRP A 686 9.33 -14.57 32.61
N MET A 687 9.19 -14.97 33.86
CA MET A 687 8.88 -14.07 34.97
C MET A 687 10.18 -13.79 35.72
N ALA A 688 10.54 -12.51 35.87
CA ALA A 688 11.80 -12.12 36.50
C ALA A 688 11.68 -10.83 37.32
N ASN A 689 12.48 -10.71 38.37
CA ASN A 689 12.56 -9.50 39.18
C ASN A 689 13.56 -8.54 38.55
N PHE A 690 13.11 -7.33 38.24
CA PHE A 690 13.98 -6.27 37.73
C PHE A 690 14.62 -5.52 38.90
N ASN A 691 15.89 -5.15 38.74
CA ASN A 691 16.55 -4.21 39.65
C ASN A 691 15.98 -2.82 39.41
N GLU A 692 15.77 -2.02 40.45
CA GLU A 692 15.47 -0.60 40.25
C GLU A 692 16.61 0.07 39.45
N GLY A 693 16.24 0.88 38.45
CA GLY A 693 17.20 1.44 37.50
C GLY A 693 17.43 0.52 36.29
N GLU A 694 18.66 0.50 35.79
CA GLU A 694 18.99 -0.14 34.51
C GLU A 694 19.00 -1.68 34.58
N ASN A 695 18.43 -2.33 33.57
CA ASN A 695 18.47 -3.78 33.39
C ASN A 695 18.83 -4.13 31.95
N THR A 696 19.78 -5.05 31.77
CA THR A 696 20.14 -5.62 30.47
C THR A 696 19.44 -6.96 30.28
N ILE A 697 18.66 -7.10 29.21
CA ILE A 697 17.95 -8.32 28.86
C ILE A 697 18.57 -8.86 27.59
N LYS A 698 18.98 -10.12 27.60
CA LYS A 698 19.59 -10.78 26.44
C LYS A 698 18.92 -12.11 26.17
N ALA A 699 18.57 -12.38 24.92
CA ALA A 699 18.02 -13.65 24.49
C ALA A 699 19.01 -14.33 23.54
N VAL A 700 19.20 -15.63 23.71
CA VAL A 700 20.13 -16.44 22.91
C VAL A 700 19.41 -17.70 22.45
N GLY A 701 19.35 -17.93 21.14
CA GLY A 701 18.82 -19.17 20.58
C GLY A 701 19.79 -19.79 19.57
N LYS A 702 19.56 -21.06 19.24
CA LYS A 702 20.39 -21.81 18.29
C LYS A 702 19.54 -22.47 17.22
N LYS A 703 20.01 -22.43 15.97
CA LYS A 703 19.44 -23.16 14.84
C LYS A 703 20.55 -23.53 13.87
N ASP A 704 20.61 -24.79 13.45
CA ASP A 704 21.63 -25.34 12.56
C ASP A 704 23.09 -25.02 13.00
N GLY A 705 23.35 -25.10 14.31
CA GLY A 705 24.67 -24.82 14.88
C GLY A 705 25.06 -23.33 14.94
N LYS A 706 24.24 -22.42 14.40
CA LYS A 706 24.42 -20.97 14.48
C LYS A 706 23.72 -20.40 15.71
N VAL A 707 24.35 -19.40 16.33
CA VAL A 707 23.83 -18.67 17.48
C VAL A 707 23.18 -17.38 17.00
N PHE A 708 21.96 -17.12 17.46
CA PHE A 708 21.22 -15.89 17.22
C PHE A 708 21.00 -15.20 18.56
N THR A 709 21.21 -13.89 18.61
CA THR A 709 21.10 -13.11 19.84
C THR A 709 20.33 -11.83 19.61
N ASP A 710 19.58 -11.43 20.63
CA ASP A 710 19.01 -10.10 20.73
C ASP A 710 19.25 -9.55 22.15
N GLU A 711 19.37 -8.24 22.29
CA GLU A 711 19.73 -7.59 23.55
C GLU A 711 19.10 -6.19 23.63
N ILE A 712 18.44 -5.90 24.75
CA ILE A 712 17.83 -4.59 25.03
C ILE A 712 18.20 -4.12 26.44
N ILE A 713 18.11 -2.79 26.65
CA ILE A 713 18.29 -2.16 27.95
C ILE A 713 16.99 -1.46 28.33
N GLN A 714 16.49 -1.74 29.54
CA GLN A 714 15.28 -1.13 30.07
C GLN A 714 15.52 -0.62 31.49
N GLN A 715 15.02 0.58 31.78
CA GLN A 715 14.95 1.08 33.16
C GLN A 715 13.74 0.47 33.87
N TYR A 716 13.81 0.26 35.19
CA TYR A 716 12.70 -0.18 36.01
C TYR A 716 12.39 0.86 37.10
N GLN A 717 11.19 1.43 37.05
CA GLN A 717 10.73 2.45 38.01
C GLN A 717 9.79 1.82 39.05
N THR A 718 10.21 1.88 40.32
CA THR A 718 9.39 1.45 41.48
C THR A 718 8.55 2.60 42.05
N ALA A 719 9.03 3.83 41.88
CA ALA A 719 8.33 5.05 42.31
C ALA A 719 6.96 5.17 41.61
N LYS A 720 5.92 5.32 42.43
CA LYS A 720 4.56 5.64 41.97
C LYS A 720 4.48 7.12 41.59
N TRP A 721 3.58 7.44 40.68
CA TRP A 721 3.35 8.79 40.20
C TRP A 721 1.91 9.22 40.46
N ASP A 722 1.74 10.51 40.72
CA ASP A 722 0.43 11.19 40.62
C ASP A 722 0.15 11.56 39.15
N ARG A 723 -0.98 12.26 38.92
CA ARG A 723 -1.29 12.86 37.61
C ARG A 723 -0.15 13.78 37.12
N PRO A 724 0.03 13.90 35.79
CA PRO A 724 0.97 14.87 35.22
C PRO A 724 0.76 16.28 35.78
N ALA A 725 1.86 16.93 36.17
CA ALA A 725 1.87 18.28 36.73
C ALA A 725 2.96 19.17 36.10
N LYS A 726 3.94 18.59 35.40
CA LYS A 726 5.07 19.30 34.80
C LYS A 726 5.53 18.63 33.51
N MET A 727 5.98 19.43 32.55
CA MET A 727 6.69 18.95 31.37
C MET A 727 8.18 19.32 31.45
N VAL A 728 9.05 18.42 30.98
CA VAL A 728 10.47 18.71 30.75
C VAL A 728 10.77 18.43 29.30
N LEU A 729 11.30 19.43 28.59
CA LEU A 729 11.71 19.34 27.20
C LEU A 729 13.25 19.34 27.11
N GLU A 730 13.83 18.35 26.46
CA GLU A 730 15.29 18.18 26.35
C GLU A 730 15.71 17.83 24.92
N LYS A 731 16.90 18.29 24.50
CA LYS A 731 17.57 17.79 23.29
C LYS A 731 18.21 16.43 23.62
N VAL A 732 17.77 15.36 22.95
CA VAL A 732 18.25 13.99 23.23
C VAL A 732 19.39 13.55 22.31
N SER A 733 19.42 14.07 21.09
CA SER A 733 20.50 13.80 20.15
C SER A 733 20.58 14.89 19.08
N GLU A 734 21.75 15.02 18.47
CA GLU A 734 21.97 15.85 17.29
C GLU A 734 22.92 15.13 16.34
N LYS A 735 22.53 15.01 15.08
CA LYS A 735 23.34 14.37 14.04
C LYS A 735 23.00 14.97 12.68
N ASP A 736 24.03 15.29 11.89
CA ASP A 736 23.92 15.77 10.52
C ASP A 736 22.94 16.97 10.36
N GLY A 737 22.96 17.90 11.33
CA GLY A 737 22.08 19.07 11.35
C GLY A 737 20.62 18.78 11.71
N ILE A 738 20.32 17.59 12.21
CA ILE A 738 19.02 17.19 12.74
C ILE A 738 19.12 16.97 14.24
N ALA A 739 18.37 17.73 15.03
CA ALA A 739 18.19 17.52 16.46
C ALA A 739 16.92 16.72 16.73
N VAL A 740 16.96 15.81 17.70
CA VAL A 740 15.77 15.17 18.25
C VAL A 740 15.53 15.78 19.63
N ILE A 741 14.29 16.22 19.87
CA ILE A 741 13.86 16.71 21.19
C ILE A 741 12.84 15.72 21.78
N ARG A 742 12.82 15.63 23.11
CA ARG A 742 11.90 14.76 23.86
C ARG A 742 11.22 15.55 24.96
N VAL A 743 9.90 15.41 25.05
CA VAL A 743 9.14 15.84 26.23
C VAL A 743 8.94 14.65 27.19
N LYS A 744 9.07 14.90 28.49
CA LYS A 744 8.71 13.99 29.58
C LYS A 744 7.59 14.60 30.43
N MET A 745 6.57 13.79 30.73
CA MET A 745 5.46 14.13 31.60
C MET A 745 5.79 13.70 33.04
N LEU A 746 5.96 14.66 33.94
CA LEU A 746 6.29 14.40 35.34
C LEU A 746 5.15 14.82 36.26
N ASP A 747 5.01 14.15 37.38
CA ASP A 747 4.11 14.55 38.46
C ASP A 747 4.71 15.69 39.31
N LYS A 748 3.99 16.10 40.36
CA LYS A 748 4.42 17.18 41.28
C LYS A 748 5.72 16.85 42.05
N ASN A 749 6.07 15.58 42.16
CA ASN A 749 7.25 15.07 42.84
C ASN A 749 8.42 14.80 41.87
N ASN A 750 8.27 15.19 40.59
CA ASN A 750 9.21 14.92 39.49
C ASN A 750 9.36 13.42 39.13
N ILE A 751 8.35 12.60 39.42
CA ILE A 751 8.31 11.20 38.98
C ILE A 751 7.68 11.13 37.58
N LEU A 752 8.23 10.30 36.70
CA LEU A 752 7.72 10.10 35.34
C LEU A 752 6.36 9.39 35.37
N CYS A 753 5.36 10.00 34.74
CA CYS A 753 4.01 9.46 34.63
C CYS A 753 3.94 8.44 33.48
N LEU A 754 4.25 7.17 33.76
CA LEU A 754 4.43 6.12 32.75
C LEU A 754 3.12 5.61 32.12
N ASP A 755 1.96 6.07 32.58
CA ASP A 755 0.64 5.79 31.98
C ASP A 755 0.02 7.05 31.33
N ALA A 756 0.72 8.17 31.30
CA ALA A 756 0.19 9.40 30.71
C ALA A 756 0.01 9.25 29.19
N GLN A 757 -1.11 9.76 28.69
CA GLN A 757 -1.54 9.74 27.29
C GLN A 757 -1.97 11.14 26.78
N ASN A 758 -1.60 12.21 27.50
CA ASN A 758 -1.95 13.58 27.13
C ASN A 758 -1.49 13.91 25.70
N TYR A 759 -2.29 14.68 24.97
CA TYR A 759 -1.79 15.35 23.77
C TYR A 759 -0.75 16.40 24.16
N VAL A 760 0.37 16.38 23.45
CA VAL A 760 1.37 17.44 23.44
C VAL A 760 1.39 18.08 22.06
N ASN A 761 1.72 19.38 22.00
CA ASN A 761 1.91 20.10 20.76
C ASN A 761 3.30 20.74 20.76
N PHE A 762 4.14 20.36 19.81
CA PHE A 762 5.45 20.94 19.58
C PHE A 762 5.33 22.23 18.75
N GLY A 763 6.15 23.21 19.08
CA GLY A 763 6.30 24.45 18.32
C GLY A 763 7.77 24.83 18.18
N LEU A 764 8.10 25.61 17.15
CA LEU A 764 9.47 26.04 16.88
C LEU A 764 9.48 27.52 16.46
N THR A 765 10.49 28.25 16.89
CA THR A 765 10.77 29.62 16.43
C THR A 765 12.27 29.77 16.19
N GLY A 766 12.68 30.35 15.07
CA GLY A 766 14.07 30.51 14.66
C GLY A 766 14.34 29.98 13.26
N ASP A 767 15.59 29.62 12.99
CA ASP A 767 16.08 29.23 11.66
C ASP A 767 15.72 27.80 11.25
N GLY A 768 15.41 26.95 12.23
CA GLY A 768 15.10 25.54 12.03
C GLY A 768 13.68 25.27 11.55
N LYS A 769 13.40 24.01 11.21
CA LYS A 769 12.07 23.52 10.83
C LYS A 769 11.76 22.20 11.55
N LEU A 770 10.56 22.07 12.10
CA LEU A 770 10.07 20.77 12.57
C LEU A 770 10.03 19.79 11.39
N ILE A 771 10.36 18.53 11.65
CA ILE A 771 10.07 17.42 10.75
C ILE A 771 8.74 16.83 11.22
N ASP A 772 7.66 17.57 10.95
CA ASP A 772 6.28 17.25 11.28
C ASP A 772 5.48 16.83 10.03
N ASP A 773 4.17 16.62 10.19
CA ASP A 773 3.25 16.15 9.14
C ASP A 773 3.72 14.85 8.44
N GLN A 774 4.42 13.98 9.18
CA GLN A 774 4.84 12.67 8.69
C GLN A 774 3.78 11.60 8.98
N GLY A 775 2.89 11.81 9.95
CA GLY A 775 1.89 10.81 10.36
C GLY A 775 2.52 9.65 11.14
N THR A 776 3.58 9.91 11.91
CA THR A 776 4.27 8.93 12.77
C THR A 776 4.36 9.47 14.20
N ALA A 777 4.59 8.61 15.19
CA ALA A 777 4.65 9.03 16.60
C ALA A 777 5.78 10.05 16.87
N ARG A 778 6.82 10.06 16.01
CA ARG A 778 8.01 10.93 16.12
C ARG A 778 8.09 12.02 15.05
N GLY A 779 7.06 12.14 14.22
CA GLY A 779 6.99 13.08 13.10
C GLY A 779 5.66 13.83 13.07
N SER A 780 5.09 14.11 14.23
CA SER A 780 3.81 14.80 14.41
C SER A 780 3.95 15.95 15.38
N SER A 781 3.54 17.14 14.94
CA SER A 781 3.54 18.35 15.76
C SER A 781 2.52 18.28 16.91
N LYS A 782 1.39 17.59 16.71
CA LYS A 782 0.43 17.21 17.77
C LYS A 782 0.37 15.68 17.88
N VAL A 783 0.62 15.14 19.06
CA VAL A 783 0.63 13.69 19.29
C VAL A 783 0.31 13.39 20.75
N GLN A 784 -0.35 12.26 21.03
CA GLN A 784 -0.42 11.77 22.41
C GLN A 784 0.95 11.28 22.87
N VAL A 785 1.27 11.43 24.15
CA VAL A 785 2.46 10.80 24.71
C VAL A 785 2.29 9.26 24.81
N GLY A 786 3.38 8.53 24.62
CA GLY A 786 3.52 7.10 24.92
C GLY A 786 4.35 6.93 26.20
N ASN A 787 3.76 6.35 27.24
CA ASN A 787 4.38 6.21 28.57
C ASN A 787 4.97 7.52 29.12
N GLY A 788 4.21 8.62 28.99
CA GLY A 788 4.64 9.94 29.45
C GLY A 788 5.76 10.57 28.64
N ARG A 789 6.02 10.11 27.41
CA ARG A 789 7.04 10.65 26.51
C ARG A 789 6.51 10.90 25.10
N ALA A 790 7.06 11.90 24.43
CA ALA A 790 6.94 12.08 22.98
C ALA A 790 8.22 12.71 22.44
N GLU A 791 8.50 12.48 21.15
CA GLU A 791 9.70 12.97 20.47
C GLU A 791 9.33 13.62 19.15
N ILE A 792 10.15 14.57 18.71
CA ILE A 792 10.08 15.10 17.35
C ILE A 792 11.48 15.50 16.86
N SER A 793 11.70 15.35 15.56
CA SER A 793 12.95 15.77 14.91
C SER A 793 12.86 17.19 14.36
N ILE A 794 13.99 17.90 14.34
CA ILE A 794 14.11 19.30 13.91
C ILE A 794 15.32 19.43 13.01
N LYS A 795 15.11 19.94 11.80
CA LYS A 795 16.20 20.36 10.92
C LYS A 795 16.70 21.74 11.35
N LEU A 796 17.95 21.85 11.79
CA LEU A 796 18.50 23.07 12.40
C LEU A 796 18.87 24.17 11.39
N ASN A 797 19.05 23.81 10.11
CA ASN A 797 19.47 24.74 9.04
C ASN A 797 20.71 25.59 9.37
N ASN A 798 21.63 25.06 10.19
CA ASN A 798 22.84 25.73 10.67
C ASN A 798 22.59 27.07 11.41
N GLY A 799 21.39 27.25 11.97
CA GLY A 799 21.01 28.44 12.72
C GLY A 799 20.59 28.13 14.15
N LYS A 800 19.95 29.10 14.82
CA LYS A 800 19.47 28.95 16.20
C LYS A 800 17.96 28.81 16.22
N SER A 801 17.45 28.00 17.14
CA SER A 801 16.00 27.88 17.35
C SER A 801 15.65 27.67 18.81
N VAL A 802 14.43 28.06 19.16
CA VAL A 802 13.81 27.72 20.45
C VAL A 802 12.64 26.80 20.16
N ALA A 803 12.72 25.57 20.63
CA ALA A 803 11.61 24.64 20.58
C ALA A 803 10.75 24.79 21.83
N SER A 804 9.44 24.56 21.68
CA SER A 804 8.46 24.60 22.75
C SER A 804 7.57 23.37 22.70
N VAL A 805 7.00 23.01 23.85
CA VAL A 805 5.94 22.00 23.95
C VAL A 805 4.84 22.49 24.88
N LYS A 806 3.58 22.34 24.46
CA LYS A 806 2.38 22.67 25.24
C LYS A 806 1.47 21.43 25.40
N ALA A 807 0.81 21.34 26.54
CA ALA A 807 -0.24 20.36 26.81
C ALA A 807 -1.31 21.01 27.70
N ASP A 808 -2.56 20.61 27.55
CA ASP A 808 -3.68 21.22 28.27
C ASP A 808 -3.52 21.05 29.79
N GLY A 809 -3.69 22.15 30.52
CA GLY A 809 -3.57 22.18 31.98
C GLY A 809 -2.15 22.15 32.54
N LEU A 810 -1.11 22.18 31.69
CA LEU A 810 0.30 22.16 32.10
C LEU A 810 1.04 23.40 31.57
N ALA A 811 2.03 23.87 32.33
CA ALA A 811 2.90 24.95 31.88
C ALA A 811 3.76 24.50 30.70
N SER A 812 3.85 25.32 29.65
CA SER A 812 4.70 25.05 28.48
C SER A 812 6.18 24.93 28.87
N ALA A 813 6.90 24.04 28.20
CA ALA A 813 8.35 23.87 28.37
C ALA A 813 9.09 24.30 27.10
N PHE A 814 10.34 24.74 27.25
CA PHE A 814 11.15 25.31 26.18
C PHE A 814 12.57 24.74 26.21
N VAL A 815 13.24 24.66 25.05
CA VAL A 815 14.66 24.31 24.92
C VAL A 815 15.29 25.08 23.76
N GLU A 816 16.49 25.63 23.97
CA GLU A 816 17.31 26.24 22.91
C GLU A 816 18.08 25.15 22.15
N LEU A 817 18.19 25.29 20.83
CA LEU A 817 18.82 24.33 19.91
C LEU A 817 20.01 24.93 19.17
#